data_AF-A0A820L1Q9-F1
#
_entry.id   AF-A0A820L1Q9-F1
#
_cell.length_a   1.000
_cell.length_b   1.000
_cell.length_c   1.000
_cell.angle_alpha   90.00
_cell.angle_beta   90.00
_cell.angle_gamma   90.00
#
_symmetry.space_group_name_H-M   'P 1'
#
loop_
_entity.id
_entity.type
_entity.pdbx_description
1 polymer ?
#
loop_
_entity_poly.entity_id
_entity_poly.type
_entity_poly.pdbx_seq_one_letter_code
_entity_poly.pdbx_strand_id
1 'polypeptide(L)'
;QSAAKQQRDDDREAAEQQRINDRNASQQQRDQEKQEAGLLRIQEKDLDKQRYENGRFDTYIQQMGKLLEKYHGSIKSSGVAATLARVKTLNIFRQLDAHKNIRIIRFLYEAKQLTDTPENRSLDLSTAELSDIDFREASINKKILNNLSLTDVFLSNATFIGITMTHVNFAFTQFNTANFLLAEINNANFSSAGFSNISFVSTSFSNTIFAEATFKNVNFSSKNIRGVNFNRSTLVHVDFSFSVLYDADFSSASLTNINFSHTQLINAKFPSATLNGVDFSSAELYKPDFSNAHQLTNLNFTSTNLILADFFHANVSNTNFRQSSCVASKFNYASLSYCNFWYSNLKYAVFHEAYLNQVNFSRANLYESDFTGTNITEKELKDALSIEDAALLNGTTAHDENLINEGQADCNISYISGWTLSNGNVTPVISNKSNSNCQFTLQSLSTGATMYQRVNLSDKWDSNFWAHSEAALSAKMSTGVSIELRGIKENNIVFSMEILINIPANANWTQQGVPLAGGHGSGNGANQLYWPHGIFVDDDQTVVIVDHANNRIIQWKNGHTTNGQIVAGGKGLGNRYNQLDHPTDVLIDEETDSLIICDRGNKRVVRWSRCSGTTQGEILIDNIDCFGIAMDEQRYLYVSDVGNREVRRYQLGEKNGTLVAGGNGKGTKLNQLYDPYYLFVDRQKNVYVSDNHNHRVMKWTKDAKEGIIVAGEKGMGNASTHLSYPNGLFVDTLGTLYVADSSNNRVMRWTQGDKKQGTVVVGGNGEGAGANQFKIPSGLSFDRYGNLYVADQYNNRVQRFSIE
;
A
#
# COMPACT_ATOMS: atom_id res chain seq x y z
N GLN A 1 -16.76 71.21 44.67
CA GLN A 1 -17.69 71.38 43.54
C GLN A 1 -17.28 72.52 42.60
N SER A 2 -16.87 73.70 43.09
CA SER A 2 -16.37 74.82 42.25
C SER A 2 -15.15 74.43 41.38
N ALA A 3 -14.10 73.85 41.97
CA ALA A 3 -12.88 73.44 41.23
C ALA A 3 -13.13 72.37 40.14
N ALA A 4 -14.10 71.47 40.35
CA ALA A 4 -14.44 70.42 39.39
C ALA A 4 -15.30 70.92 38.21
N LYS A 5 -15.90 72.11 38.33
CA LYS A 5 -16.61 72.79 37.23
C LYS A 5 -15.62 73.56 36.36
N GLN A 6 -14.69 74.28 36.99
CA GLN A 6 -13.61 74.99 36.30
C GLN A 6 -12.80 74.05 35.39
N GLN A 7 -12.35 72.91 35.93
CA GLN A 7 -11.60 71.92 35.14
C GLN A 7 -12.36 71.39 33.91
N ARG A 8 -13.69 71.19 34.03
CA ARG A 8 -14.51 70.71 32.90
C ARG A 8 -14.70 71.77 31.84
N ASP A 9 -14.79 73.04 32.24
CA ASP A 9 -14.93 74.15 31.31
C ASP A 9 -13.60 74.38 30.58
N ASP A 10 -12.46 74.30 31.28
CA ASP A 10 -11.11 74.38 30.72
C ASP A 10 -10.83 73.20 29.74
N ASP A 11 -11.21 71.97 30.10
CA ASP A 11 -11.09 70.80 29.22
C ASP A 11 -11.98 70.92 27.96
N ARG A 12 -13.15 71.57 28.09
CA ARG A 12 -14.06 71.82 26.96
C ARG A 12 -13.48 72.85 26.00
N GLU A 13 -12.87 73.89 26.54
CA GLU A 13 -12.23 74.96 25.77
C GLU A 13 -10.98 74.43 25.06
N ALA A 14 -10.18 73.60 25.72
CA ALA A 14 -9.05 72.89 25.10
C ALA A 14 -9.50 71.94 23.96
N ALA A 15 -10.61 71.21 24.16
CA ALA A 15 -11.17 70.33 23.12
C ALA A 15 -11.74 71.11 21.92
N GLU A 16 -12.36 72.26 22.16
CA GLU A 16 -12.86 73.14 21.09
C GLU A 16 -11.69 73.74 20.28
N GLN A 17 -10.63 74.15 20.96
CA GLN A 17 -9.41 74.69 20.33
C GLN A 17 -8.69 73.63 19.48
N GLN A 18 -8.63 72.37 19.96
CA GLN A 18 -8.10 71.26 19.19
C GLN A 18 -8.92 71.01 17.91
N ARG A 19 -10.26 71.05 17.99
CA ARG A 19 -11.13 70.89 16.81
C ARG A 19 -10.97 72.01 15.79
N ILE A 20 -10.71 73.24 16.23
CA ILE A 20 -10.44 74.37 15.35
C ILE A 20 -9.09 74.18 14.65
N ASN A 21 -8.07 73.75 15.37
CA ASN A 21 -6.75 73.44 14.80
C ASN A 21 -6.83 72.32 13.76
N ASP A 22 -7.59 71.26 14.03
CA ASP A 22 -7.79 70.14 13.09
C ASP A 22 -8.55 70.57 11.83
N ARG A 23 -9.55 71.45 11.96
CA ARG A 23 -10.24 72.04 10.79
C ARG A 23 -9.33 72.91 9.96
N ASN A 24 -8.50 73.74 10.59
CA ASN A 24 -7.56 74.61 9.89
C ASN A 24 -6.47 73.81 9.18
N ALA A 25 -5.94 72.75 9.80
CA ALA A 25 -5.00 71.82 9.18
C ALA A 25 -5.64 71.11 7.97
N SER A 26 -6.87 70.62 8.12
CA SER A 26 -7.63 70.00 7.03
C SER A 26 -7.93 70.98 5.89
N GLN A 27 -8.15 72.25 6.20
CA GLN A 27 -8.39 73.28 5.20
C GLN A 27 -7.11 73.67 4.45
N GLN A 28 -5.99 73.83 5.16
CA GLN A 28 -4.67 74.05 4.54
C GLN A 28 -4.30 72.89 3.61
N GLN A 29 -4.53 71.65 4.03
CA GLN A 29 -4.28 70.48 3.18
C GLN A 29 -5.14 70.49 1.91
N ARG A 30 -6.44 70.82 2.01
CA ARG A 30 -7.33 70.95 0.84
C ARG A 30 -6.92 72.08 -0.10
N ASP A 31 -6.43 73.19 0.43
CA ASP A 31 -6.00 74.33 -0.39
C ASP A 31 -4.65 74.06 -1.07
N GLN A 32 -3.75 73.33 -0.41
CA GLN A 32 -2.50 72.83 -0.99
C GLN A 32 -2.76 71.83 -2.12
N GLU A 33 -3.68 70.88 -1.94
CA GLU A 33 -4.12 69.93 -2.97
C GLU A 33 -4.74 70.63 -4.19
N LYS A 34 -5.51 71.71 -3.99
CA LYS A 34 -6.07 72.51 -5.10
C LYS A 34 -4.97 73.24 -5.88
N GLN A 35 -3.95 73.74 -5.19
CA GLN A 35 -2.83 74.44 -5.82
C GLN A 35 -2.00 73.47 -6.68
N GLU A 36 -1.71 72.27 -6.17
CA GLU A 36 -1.03 71.21 -6.93
C GLU A 36 -1.85 70.74 -8.14
N ALA A 37 -3.16 70.58 -7.99
CA ALA A 37 -4.05 70.24 -9.10
C ALA A 37 -4.09 71.33 -10.19
N GLY A 38 -3.94 72.60 -9.80
CA GLY A 38 -3.81 73.72 -10.74
C GLY A 38 -2.52 73.67 -11.55
N LEU A 39 -1.38 73.40 -10.91
CA LEU A 39 -0.07 73.25 -11.55
C LEU A 39 -0.03 72.08 -12.55
N LEU A 40 -0.63 70.95 -12.18
CA LEU A 40 -0.77 69.77 -13.06
C LEU A 40 -1.57 70.09 -14.33
N ARG A 41 -2.67 70.84 -14.23
CA ARG A 41 -3.48 71.25 -15.40
C ARG A 41 -2.73 72.18 -16.36
N ILE A 42 -1.81 72.98 -15.85
CA ILE A 42 -0.98 73.89 -16.67
C ILE A 42 0.07 73.07 -17.43
N GLN A 43 0.79 72.19 -16.75
CA GLN A 43 1.77 71.30 -17.39
C GLN A 43 1.12 70.35 -18.41
N GLU A 44 -0.12 69.90 -18.15
CA GLU A 44 -0.92 69.12 -19.10
C GLU A 44 -1.26 69.91 -20.37
N LYS A 45 -1.71 71.16 -20.25
CA LYS A 45 -2.00 72.01 -21.41
C LYS A 45 -0.78 72.23 -22.29
N ASP A 46 0.40 72.38 -21.68
CA ASP A 46 1.66 72.54 -22.42
C ASP A 46 2.05 71.26 -23.16
N LEU A 47 1.84 70.08 -22.56
CA LEU A 47 2.12 68.78 -23.18
C LEU A 47 1.13 68.42 -24.30
N ASP A 48 -0.17 68.70 -24.12
CA ASP A 48 -1.17 68.51 -25.16
C ASP A 48 -0.95 69.47 -26.34
N LYS A 49 -0.48 70.69 -26.07
CA LYS A 49 -0.07 71.62 -27.13
C LYS A 49 1.13 71.07 -27.93
N GLN A 50 2.11 70.46 -27.26
CA GLN A 50 3.23 69.78 -27.92
C GLN A 50 2.82 68.54 -28.72
N ARG A 51 1.75 67.82 -28.31
CA ARG A 51 1.17 66.68 -29.06
C ARG A 51 0.61 67.11 -30.41
N TYR A 52 -0.10 68.23 -30.45
CA TYR A 52 -0.73 68.76 -31.67
C TYR A 52 0.29 69.43 -32.61
N GLU A 53 1.32 70.10 -32.08
CA GLU A 53 2.28 70.85 -32.90
C GLU A 53 3.38 69.97 -33.53
N ASN A 54 3.78 68.85 -32.92
CA ASN A 54 4.98 68.11 -33.35
C ASN A 54 4.73 66.71 -33.95
N GLY A 55 3.50 66.18 -33.93
CA GLY A 55 3.19 64.85 -34.50
C GLY A 55 3.94 63.65 -33.89
N ARG A 56 4.79 63.86 -32.87
CA ARG A 56 5.60 62.81 -32.23
C ARG A 56 4.89 62.25 -31.01
N PHE A 57 3.98 61.31 -31.25
CA PHE A 57 3.23 60.61 -30.21
C PHE A 57 4.14 59.91 -29.18
N ASP A 58 5.30 59.39 -29.60
CA ASP A 58 6.21 58.67 -28.70
C ASP A 58 6.96 59.59 -27.72
N THR A 59 7.24 60.85 -28.10
CA THR A 59 7.85 61.85 -27.20
C THR A 59 6.84 62.31 -26.14
N TYR A 60 5.58 62.49 -26.54
CA TYR A 60 4.47 62.79 -25.62
C TYR A 60 4.29 61.69 -24.56
N ILE A 61 4.31 60.41 -24.97
CA ILE A 61 4.19 59.27 -24.04
C ILE A 61 5.40 59.18 -23.10
N GLN A 62 6.63 59.41 -23.57
CA GLN A 62 7.83 59.41 -22.71
C GLN A 62 7.80 60.54 -21.67
N GLN A 63 7.36 61.75 -22.06
CA GLN A 63 7.27 62.89 -21.16
C GLN A 63 6.13 62.72 -20.14
N MET A 64 5.00 62.15 -20.56
CA MET A 64 3.91 61.78 -19.64
C MET A 64 4.30 60.66 -18.68
N GLY A 65 5.11 59.68 -19.12
CA GLY A 65 5.67 58.64 -18.26
C GLY A 65 6.52 59.22 -17.13
N LYS A 66 7.43 60.15 -17.47
CA LYS A 66 8.26 60.87 -16.48
C LYS A 66 7.43 61.76 -15.53
N LEU A 67 6.35 62.35 -16.04
CA LEU A 67 5.42 63.14 -15.22
C LEU A 67 4.74 62.23 -14.18
N LEU A 68 4.28 61.05 -14.59
CA LEU A 68 3.62 60.08 -13.70
C LEU A 68 4.58 59.46 -12.68
N GLU A 69 5.84 59.20 -13.05
CA GLU A 69 6.90 58.77 -12.11
C GLU A 69 7.16 59.83 -11.02
N LYS A 70 7.18 61.12 -11.40
CA LYS A 70 7.39 62.23 -10.45
C LYS A 70 6.29 62.32 -9.38
N TYR A 71 5.07 61.88 -9.68
CA TYR A 71 3.92 61.91 -8.77
C TYR A 71 3.59 60.54 -8.14
N HIS A 72 4.46 59.53 -8.33
CA HIS A 72 4.31 58.17 -7.82
C HIS A 72 4.10 58.10 -6.29
N GLY A 73 4.70 59.02 -5.53
CA GLY A 73 4.51 59.13 -4.08
C GLY A 73 3.11 59.59 -3.65
N SER A 74 2.40 60.33 -4.50
CA SER A 74 1.10 60.96 -4.17
C SER A 74 -0.11 60.11 -4.56
N ILE A 75 0.06 59.06 -5.37
CA ILE A 75 -1.03 58.19 -5.86
C ILE A 75 -1.59 57.27 -4.74
N LYS A 76 -0.92 57.21 -3.58
CA LYS A 76 -1.41 56.50 -2.39
C LYS A 76 -2.49 57.26 -1.61
N SER A 77 -2.78 58.53 -1.92
CA SER A 77 -3.81 59.30 -1.22
C SER A 77 -5.18 59.24 -1.92
N SER A 78 -6.26 59.19 -1.13
CA SER A 78 -7.64 59.25 -1.61
C SER A 78 -8.04 60.71 -1.91
N GLY A 79 -7.61 61.21 -3.07
CA GLY A 79 -7.88 62.59 -3.50
C GLY A 79 -8.37 62.71 -4.94
N VAL A 80 -8.98 63.86 -5.27
CA VAL A 80 -9.52 64.17 -6.61
C VAL A 80 -8.42 64.16 -7.69
N ALA A 81 -7.18 64.54 -7.35
CA ALA A 81 -6.03 64.49 -8.25
C ALA A 81 -5.62 63.05 -8.62
N ALA A 82 -5.63 62.12 -7.65
CA ALA A 82 -5.35 60.70 -7.90
C ALA A 82 -6.45 60.04 -8.74
N THR A 83 -7.70 60.45 -8.55
CA THR A 83 -8.85 59.99 -9.34
C THR A 83 -8.77 60.49 -10.79
N LEU A 84 -8.39 61.74 -10.99
CA LEU A 84 -8.22 62.34 -12.32
C LEU A 84 -7.04 61.72 -13.08
N ALA A 85 -5.91 61.44 -12.39
CA ALA A 85 -4.78 60.73 -12.96
C ALA A 85 -5.18 59.32 -13.42
N ARG A 86 -5.91 58.56 -12.60
CA ARG A 86 -6.43 57.23 -12.95
C ARG A 86 -7.31 57.26 -14.21
N VAL A 87 -8.31 58.16 -14.24
CA VAL A 87 -9.27 58.26 -15.36
C VAL A 87 -8.59 58.69 -16.67
N LYS A 88 -7.52 59.48 -16.62
CA LYS A 88 -6.82 59.94 -17.82
C LYS A 88 -5.81 58.92 -18.36
N THR A 89 -5.11 58.17 -17.49
CA THR A 89 -4.32 57.00 -17.93
C THR A 89 -5.21 55.99 -18.65
N LEU A 90 -6.45 55.79 -18.16
CA LEU A 90 -7.51 54.97 -18.75
C LEU A 90 -7.90 55.33 -20.20
N ASN A 91 -7.89 56.61 -20.57
CA ASN A 91 -8.22 57.04 -21.94
C ASN A 91 -7.06 56.86 -22.93
N ILE A 92 -5.82 56.89 -22.45
CA ILE A 92 -4.62 56.64 -23.27
C ILE A 92 -4.52 55.15 -23.64
N PHE A 93 -4.93 54.24 -22.75
CA PHE A 93 -4.92 52.79 -22.99
C PHE A 93 -5.85 52.33 -24.13
N ARG A 94 -6.91 53.08 -24.46
CA ARG A 94 -7.89 52.70 -25.49
C ARG A 94 -7.45 52.97 -26.94
N GLN A 95 -6.30 53.61 -27.16
CA GLN A 95 -5.88 54.10 -28.49
C GLN A 95 -4.55 53.50 -29.01
N LEU A 96 -4.06 52.41 -28.43
CA LEU A 96 -2.71 51.87 -28.70
C LEU A 96 -2.75 50.52 -29.45
N ASP A 97 -1.81 50.34 -30.39
CA ASP A 97 -1.66 49.15 -31.27
C ASP A 97 -0.67 48.11 -30.68
N ALA A 98 -0.66 46.89 -31.24
CA ALA A 98 -0.08 45.65 -30.70
C ALA A 98 1.39 45.75 -30.20
N HIS A 99 2.29 46.42 -30.92
CA HIS A 99 3.69 46.62 -30.48
C HIS A 99 3.84 47.51 -29.23
N LYS A 100 2.81 48.28 -28.84
CA LYS A 100 2.85 49.21 -27.72
C LYS A 100 2.31 48.61 -26.41
N ASN A 101 1.70 47.42 -26.45
CA ASN A 101 1.22 46.69 -25.27
C ASN A 101 2.34 46.17 -24.36
N ILE A 102 3.53 45.90 -24.91
CA ILE A 102 4.72 45.43 -24.15
C ILE A 102 5.18 46.48 -23.13
N ARG A 103 5.23 47.76 -23.52
CA ARG A 103 5.60 48.87 -22.61
C ARG A 103 4.53 49.14 -21.56
N ILE A 104 3.26 48.91 -21.90
CA ILE A 104 2.13 49.02 -20.97
C ILE A 104 2.18 47.91 -19.93
N ILE A 105 2.47 46.67 -20.32
CA ILE A 105 2.57 45.54 -19.38
C ILE A 105 3.78 45.70 -18.47
N ARG A 106 4.91 46.14 -19.01
CA ARG A 106 6.09 46.53 -18.22
C ARG A 106 5.76 47.64 -17.21
N PHE A 107 5.04 48.67 -17.63
CA PHE A 107 4.58 49.77 -16.78
C PHE A 107 3.54 49.34 -15.72
N LEU A 108 2.55 48.50 -16.08
CA LEU A 108 1.52 48.00 -15.15
C LEU A 108 2.12 47.02 -14.12
N TYR A 109 3.15 46.27 -14.50
CA TYR A 109 3.92 45.40 -13.63
C TYR A 109 4.84 46.21 -12.70
N GLU A 110 5.62 47.16 -13.23
CA GLU A 110 6.44 48.08 -12.42
C GLU A 110 5.59 48.90 -11.42
N ALA A 111 4.31 49.14 -11.74
CA ALA A 111 3.35 49.80 -10.86
C ALA A 111 2.61 48.87 -9.86
N LYS A 112 2.81 47.54 -9.91
CA LYS A 112 2.05 46.54 -9.12
C LYS A 112 0.51 46.66 -9.25
N GLN A 113 -0.04 46.98 -10.44
CA GLN A 113 -1.47 47.28 -10.64
C GLN A 113 -2.25 46.34 -11.58
N LEU A 114 -1.80 45.09 -11.77
CA LEU A 114 -2.61 44.07 -12.47
C LEU A 114 -3.72 43.50 -11.54
N THR A 115 -4.55 44.35 -10.96
CA THR A 115 -5.72 43.95 -10.15
C THR A 115 -6.98 43.79 -11.00
N ASP A 116 -7.94 42.99 -10.50
CA ASP A 116 -9.22 42.65 -11.15
C ASP A 116 -10.14 43.87 -11.21
N THR A 117 -9.98 44.72 -12.23
CA THR A 117 -10.94 45.79 -12.59
C THR A 117 -11.76 45.39 -13.81
N PRO A 118 -13.01 45.86 -13.96
CA PRO A 118 -13.85 45.60 -15.14
C PRO A 118 -13.15 45.95 -16.46
N GLU A 119 -12.29 46.96 -16.47
CA GLU A 119 -11.53 47.39 -17.64
C GLU A 119 -10.39 46.41 -17.98
N ASN A 120 -9.71 45.85 -16.97
CA ASN A 120 -8.65 44.85 -17.14
C ASN A 120 -9.15 43.47 -17.58
N ARG A 121 -10.46 43.19 -17.42
CA ARG A 121 -11.12 41.96 -17.91
C ARG A 121 -11.30 41.93 -19.44
N SER A 122 -11.20 43.10 -20.10
CA SER A 122 -11.39 43.26 -21.55
C SER A 122 -10.08 43.34 -22.34
N LEU A 123 -8.93 43.21 -21.67
CA LEU A 123 -7.61 43.36 -22.30
C LEU A 123 -7.24 42.07 -23.06
N ASP A 124 -7.41 42.10 -24.38
CA ASP A 124 -6.94 41.02 -25.27
C ASP A 124 -5.42 41.11 -25.45
N LEU A 125 -4.72 40.08 -24.98
CA LEU A 125 -3.27 39.95 -25.07
C LEU A 125 -2.84 38.94 -26.15
N SER A 126 -3.78 38.40 -26.94
CA SER A 126 -3.55 37.27 -27.84
C SER A 126 -2.48 37.49 -28.94
N THR A 127 -2.01 38.72 -29.13
CA THR A 127 -0.94 39.09 -30.07
C THR A 127 0.27 39.76 -29.42
N ALA A 128 0.37 39.77 -28.09
CA ALA A 128 1.49 40.40 -27.39
C ALA A 128 2.69 39.44 -27.26
N GLU A 129 3.87 39.86 -27.74
CA GLU A 129 5.14 39.19 -27.42
C GLU A 129 5.59 39.62 -26.02
N LEU A 130 5.53 38.69 -25.06
CA LEU A 130 5.85 38.94 -23.65
C LEU A 130 7.07 38.15 -23.17
N SER A 131 7.87 37.62 -24.12
CA SER A 131 9.15 36.99 -23.85
C SER A 131 10.08 37.96 -23.11
N ASP A 132 10.92 37.43 -22.22
CA ASP A 132 11.89 38.18 -21.42
C ASP A 132 11.32 39.15 -20.37
N ILE A 133 10.01 39.14 -20.13
CA ILE A 133 9.41 39.91 -19.03
C ILE A 133 9.56 39.13 -17.72
N ASP A 134 10.01 39.81 -16.67
CA ASP A 134 10.04 39.27 -15.31
C ASP A 134 8.67 39.48 -14.65
N PHE A 135 7.94 38.42 -14.36
CA PHE A 135 6.65 38.44 -13.68
C PHE A 135 6.71 37.81 -12.28
N ARG A 136 7.91 37.78 -11.66
CA ARG A 136 8.04 37.23 -10.32
C ARG A 136 7.10 37.91 -9.33
N GLU A 137 6.41 37.13 -8.50
CA GLU A 137 5.42 37.61 -7.52
C GLU A 137 4.17 38.28 -8.12
N ALA A 138 3.94 38.21 -9.43
CA ALA A 138 2.73 38.77 -10.05
C ALA A 138 1.46 38.04 -9.60
N SER A 139 0.36 38.76 -9.36
CA SER A 139 -0.97 38.18 -9.19
C SER A 139 -1.81 38.43 -10.44
N ILE A 140 -2.27 37.36 -11.09
CA ILE A 140 -3.04 37.39 -12.32
C ILE A 140 -4.39 36.70 -12.06
N ASN A 141 -5.48 37.47 -12.08
CA ASN A 141 -6.80 37.00 -11.66
C ASN A 141 -7.83 37.09 -12.80
N LYS A 142 -8.62 36.04 -12.99
CA LYS A 142 -9.83 35.99 -13.83
C LYS A 142 -9.67 36.49 -15.28
N LYS A 143 -8.52 36.18 -15.89
CA LYS A 143 -8.24 36.51 -17.30
C LYS A 143 -8.44 35.29 -18.20
N ILE A 144 -8.73 35.56 -19.47
CA ILE A 144 -8.63 34.56 -20.54
C ILE A 144 -7.34 34.88 -21.30
N LEU A 145 -6.38 33.96 -21.26
CA LEU A 145 -5.11 34.04 -21.97
C LEU A 145 -5.17 33.06 -23.14
N ASN A 146 -5.37 33.57 -24.35
CA ASN A 146 -5.46 32.72 -25.54
C ASN A 146 -4.35 33.04 -26.53
N ASN A 147 -3.71 32.02 -27.12
CA ASN A 147 -2.70 32.13 -28.17
C ASN A 147 -1.47 32.98 -27.81
N LEU A 148 -1.17 33.10 -26.51
CA LEU A 148 -0.07 33.91 -26.00
C LEU A 148 1.25 33.15 -26.05
N SER A 149 2.34 33.83 -26.44
CA SER A 149 3.70 33.30 -26.27
C SER A 149 4.39 33.96 -25.08
N LEU A 150 4.70 33.15 -24.08
CA LEU A 150 5.37 33.48 -22.81
C LEU A 150 6.65 32.65 -22.65
N THR A 151 7.34 32.41 -23.77
CA THR A 151 8.63 31.70 -23.81
C THR A 151 9.71 32.48 -23.07
N ASP A 152 10.58 31.78 -22.32
CA ASP A 152 11.72 32.36 -21.57
C ASP A 152 11.33 33.41 -20.50
N VAL A 153 10.10 33.35 -20.00
CA VAL A 153 9.59 34.25 -18.96
C VAL A 153 9.92 33.72 -17.55
N PHE A 154 10.20 34.64 -16.60
CA PHE A 154 10.34 34.29 -15.18
C PHE A 154 8.99 34.47 -14.45
N LEU A 155 8.34 33.37 -14.08
CA LEU A 155 7.05 33.36 -13.36
C LEU A 155 7.16 32.83 -11.92
N SER A 156 8.37 32.81 -11.37
CA SER A 156 8.57 32.33 -10.01
C SER A 156 7.76 33.14 -8.98
N ASN A 157 7.11 32.51 -8.01
CA ASN A 157 6.19 33.13 -7.04
C ASN A 157 4.92 33.78 -7.63
N ALA A 158 4.67 33.67 -8.95
CA ALA A 158 3.46 34.22 -9.53
C ALA A 158 2.21 33.44 -9.06
N THR A 159 1.11 34.15 -8.86
CA THR A 159 -0.19 33.57 -8.47
C THR A 159 -1.21 33.79 -9.58
N PHE A 160 -1.78 32.70 -10.08
CA PHE A 160 -2.80 32.64 -11.11
C PHE A 160 -4.11 32.17 -10.49
N ILE A 161 -5.16 32.99 -10.47
CA ILE A 161 -6.46 32.63 -9.84
C ILE A 161 -7.60 32.72 -10.86
N GLY A 162 -8.32 31.62 -11.06
CA GLY A 162 -9.52 31.58 -11.91
C GLY A 162 -9.25 31.93 -13.36
N ILE A 163 -8.05 31.60 -13.87
CA ILE A 163 -7.59 31.99 -15.20
C ILE A 163 -7.82 30.85 -16.19
N THR A 164 -8.31 31.17 -17.39
CA THR A 164 -8.39 30.20 -18.49
C THR A 164 -7.26 30.47 -19.47
N MET A 165 -6.43 29.48 -19.74
CA MET A 165 -5.30 29.54 -20.66
C MET A 165 -5.54 28.57 -21.81
N THR A 166 -5.67 29.07 -23.04
CA THR A 166 -5.86 28.22 -24.23
C THR A 166 -4.77 28.46 -25.27
N HIS A 167 -4.07 27.42 -25.72
CA HIS A 167 -2.97 27.54 -26.71
C HIS A 167 -1.84 28.50 -26.29
N VAL A 168 -1.59 28.62 -24.98
CA VAL A 168 -0.50 29.46 -24.45
C VAL A 168 0.82 28.69 -24.53
N ASN A 169 1.88 29.34 -24.99
CA ASN A 169 3.22 28.78 -25.09
C ASN A 169 4.13 29.29 -23.97
N PHE A 170 4.39 28.45 -22.98
CA PHE A 170 5.32 28.61 -21.87
C PHE A 170 6.60 27.78 -22.04
N ALA A 171 7.05 27.57 -23.27
CA ALA A 171 8.29 26.82 -23.48
C ALA A 171 9.47 27.50 -22.76
N PHE A 172 10.36 26.72 -22.14
CA PHE A 172 11.56 27.19 -21.41
C PHE A 172 11.31 28.06 -20.15
N THR A 173 10.05 28.36 -19.83
CA THR A 173 9.64 29.20 -18.69
C THR A 173 9.91 28.53 -17.34
N GLN A 174 10.24 29.32 -16.31
CA GLN A 174 10.48 28.84 -14.93
C GLN A 174 9.35 29.27 -13.97
N PHE A 175 8.77 28.29 -13.26
CA PHE A 175 7.61 28.44 -12.37
C PHE A 175 7.91 28.10 -10.90
N ASN A 176 9.11 28.40 -10.41
CA ASN A 176 9.49 28.08 -9.04
C ASN A 176 8.49 28.73 -8.06
N THR A 177 7.90 27.94 -7.16
CA THR A 177 6.95 28.39 -6.13
C THR A 177 5.74 29.18 -6.65
N ALA A 178 5.39 29.01 -7.93
CA ALA A 178 4.17 29.59 -8.49
C ALA A 178 2.91 28.90 -7.92
N ASN A 179 1.77 29.58 -7.98
CA ASN A 179 0.50 29.06 -7.49
C ASN A 179 -0.59 29.23 -8.55
N PHE A 180 -1.20 28.12 -8.95
CA PHE A 180 -2.35 28.08 -9.84
C PHE A 180 -3.56 27.63 -9.02
N LEU A 181 -4.55 28.49 -8.89
CA LEU A 181 -5.79 28.24 -8.16
C LEU A 181 -6.96 28.37 -9.14
N LEU A 182 -7.78 27.32 -9.27
CA LEU A 182 -8.96 27.33 -10.15
C LEU A 182 -8.63 27.68 -11.61
N ALA A 183 -7.42 27.33 -12.07
CA ALA A 183 -7.00 27.62 -13.44
C ALA A 183 -7.45 26.51 -14.40
N GLU A 184 -7.84 26.88 -15.61
CA GLU A 184 -8.19 25.97 -16.69
C GLU A 184 -7.12 26.08 -17.78
N ILE A 185 -6.32 25.03 -17.97
CA ILE A 185 -5.16 25.04 -18.87
C ILE A 185 -5.41 24.07 -20.02
N ASN A 186 -5.66 24.58 -21.22
CA ASN A 186 -6.12 23.80 -22.36
C ASN A 186 -5.20 24.01 -23.57
N ASN A 187 -4.71 22.92 -24.19
CA ASN A 187 -3.81 22.96 -25.35
C ASN A 187 -2.55 23.83 -25.13
N ALA A 188 -2.09 23.99 -23.89
CA ALA A 188 -0.94 24.82 -23.57
C ALA A 188 0.37 24.04 -23.78
N ASN A 189 1.41 24.75 -24.22
CA ASN A 189 2.75 24.19 -24.41
C ASN A 189 3.67 24.63 -23.27
N PHE A 190 4.14 23.70 -22.45
CA PHE A 190 5.14 23.91 -21.40
C PHE A 190 6.44 23.14 -21.68
N SER A 191 6.77 22.94 -22.96
CA SER A 191 7.95 22.17 -23.32
C SER A 191 9.22 22.78 -22.73
N SER A 192 10.09 21.96 -22.15
CA SER A 192 11.33 22.39 -21.49
C SER A 192 11.14 23.38 -20.32
N ALA A 193 9.92 23.54 -19.80
CA ALA A 193 9.63 24.41 -18.66
C ALA A 193 10.12 23.78 -17.33
N GLY A 194 10.47 24.62 -16.36
CA GLY A 194 10.89 24.20 -15.02
C GLY A 194 9.84 24.47 -13.94
N PHE A 195 9.49 23.44 -13.18
CA PHE A 195 8.52 23.49 -12.09
C PHE A 195 9.16 23.00 -10.79
N SER A 196 9.24 23.85 -9.78
CA SER A 196 9.70 23.43 -8.45
C SER A 196 8.81 24.00 -7.35
N ASN A 197 8.36 23.13 -6.44
CA ASN A 197 7.48 23.50 -5.32
C ASN A 197 6.22 24.30 -5.76
N ILE A 198 5.67 23.95 -6.92
CA ILE A 198 4.49 24.60 -7.49
C ILE A 198 3.21 24.01 -6.90
N SER A 199 2.18 24.86 -6.77
CA SER A 199 0.86 24.48 -6.31
C SER A 199 -0.16 24.55 -7.45
N PHE A 200 -0.90 23.47 -7.69
CA PHE A 200 -2.02 23.41 -8.63
C PHE A 200 -3.32 23.10 -7.88
N VAL A 201 -3.94 24.07 -7.20
CA VAL A 201 -5.18 23.84 -6.45
C VAL A 201 -6.39 23.99 -7.35
N SER A 202 -7.22 22.94 -7.46
CA SER A 202 -8.43 22.96 -8.30
C SER A 202 -8.18 23.36 -9.76
N THR A 203 -6.97 23.10 -10.27
CA THR A 203 -6.57 23.35 -11.66
C THR A 203 -6.89 22.14 -12.54
N SER A 204 -7.45 22.38 -13.74
CA SER A 204 -7.66 21.38 -14.79
C SER A 204 -6.66 21.53 -15.93
N PHE A 205 -6.30 20.41 -16.56
CA PHE A 205 -5.46 20.39 -17.75
C PHE A 205 -6.14 19.57 -18.85
N SER A 206 -6.06 20.02 -20.10
CA SER A 206 -6.48 19.23 -21.26
C SER A 206 -5.51 19.42 -22.42
N ASN A 207 -5.05 18.32 -23.03
CA ASN A 207 -4.12 18.32 -24.17
C ASN A 207 -2.86 19.19 -23.95
N THR A 208 -2.37 19.24 -22.71
CA THR A 208 -1.21 20.06 -22.34
C THR A 208 0.09 19.30 -22.62
N ILE A 209 1.07 20.00 -23.17
CA ILE A 209 2.39 19.43 -23.53
C ILE A 209 3.41 19.83 -22.47
N PHE A 210 4.02 18.84 -21.81
CA PHE A 210 5.13 19.00 -20.85
C PHE A 210 6.41 18.27 -21.33
N ALA A 211 6.57 18.12 -22.64
CA ALA A 211 7.74 17.44 -23.20
C ALA A 211 9.03 18.12 -22.74
N GLU A 212 10.03 17.35 -22.31
CA GLU A 212 11.33 17.85 -21.80
C GLU A 212 11.26 18.76 -20.56
N ALA A 213 10.08 18.92 -19.95
CA ALA A 213 9.93 19.74 -18.75
C ALA A 213 10.56 19.08 -17.51
N THR A 214 10.88 19.88 -16.49
CA THR A 214 11.39 19.38 -15.20
C THR A 214 10.40 19.68 -14.08
N PHE A 215 10.07 18.68 -13.27
CA PHE A 215 9.21 18.80 -12.09
C PHE A 215 9.93 18.34 -10.83
N LYS A 216 9.87 19.16 -9.77
CA LYS A 216 10.38 18.81 -8.45
C LYS A 216 9.40 19.18 -7.35
N ASN A 217 9.04 18.22 -6.50
CA ASN A 217 8.14 18.41 -5.35
C ASN A 217 6.79 18.99 -5.78
N VAL A 218 6.10 18.34 -6.71
CA VAL A 218 4.83 18.83 -7.29
C VAL A 218 3.69 17.88 -6.95
N ASN A 219 2.53 18.43 -6.61
CA ASN A 219 1.34 17.64 -6.28
C ASN A 219 0.29 17.75 -7.41
N PHE A 220 0.08 16.64 -8.12
CA PHE A 220 -0.99 16.40 -9.08
C PHE A 220 -2.05 15.39 -8.58
N SER A 221 -2.09 15.07 -7.30
CA SER A 221 -3.04 14.11 -6.73
C SER A 221 -4.49 14.50 -7.01
N SER A 222 -5.35 13.50 -7.21
CA SER A 222 -6.79 13.64 -7.49
C SER A 222 -7.14 14.49 -8.72
N LYS A 223 -6.20 14.67 -9.67
CA LYS A 223 -6.44 15.46 -10.89
C LYS A 223 -6.89 14.63 -12.07
N ASN A 224 -7.57 15.28 -13.01
CA ASN A 224 -7.86 14.73 -14.32
C ASN A 224 -6.97 15.43 -15.35
N ILE A 225 -5.98 14.70 -15.88
CA ILE A 225 -4.95 15.20 -16.80
C ILE A 225 -4.70 14.18 -17.94
N ARG A 226 -5.79 13.76 -18.60
CA ARG A 226 -5.76 12.80 -19.71
C ARG A 226 -4.99 13.33 -20.93
N GLY A 227 -4.29 12.43 -21.63
CA GLY A 227 -3.54 12.71 -22.87
C GLY A 227 -2.34 13.63 -22.70
N VAL A 228 -1.89 13.83 -21.45
CA VAL A 228 -0.75 14.70 -21.15
C VAL A 228 0.56 14.11 -21.67
N ASN A 229 1.40 14.96 -22.27
CA ASN A 229 2.67 14.54 -22.84
C ASN A 229 3.84 14.94 -21.91
N PHE A 230 4.43 13.97 -21.24
CA PHE A 230 5.64 14.06 -20.41
C PHE A 230 6.88 13.44 -21.11
N ASN A 231 6.88 13.31 -22.43
CA ASN A 231 8.00 12.73 -23.19
C ASN A 231 9.32 13.44 -22.83
N ARG A 232 10.39 12.67 -22.55
CA ARG A 232 11.74 13.19 -22.19
C ARG A 232 11.79 14.12 -20.98
N SER A 233 10.73 14.20 -20.18
CA SER A 233 10.70 15.05 -18.99
C SER A 233 11.48 14.44 -17.82
N THR A 234 11.82 15.26 -16.83
CA THR A 234 12.43 14.81 -15.57
C THR A 234 11.49 15.13 -14.41
N LEU A 235 11.01 14.10 -13.70
CA LEU A 235 10.12 14.24 -12.54
C LEU A 235 10.79 13.67 -11.30
N VAL A 236 10.79 14.44 -10.22
CA VAL A 236 11.36 14.06 -8.92
C VAL A 236 10.41 14.42 -7.80
N HIS A 237 10.00 13.44 -6.98
CA HIS A 237 9.06 13.65 -5.87
C HIS A 237 7.73 14.27 -6.32
N VAL A 238 7.13 13.72 -7.37
CA VAL A 238 5.82 14.16 -7.88
C VAL A 238 4.74 13.18 -7.42
N ASP A 239 3.63 13.72 -6.91
CA ASP A 239 2.50 12.93 -6.45
C ASP A 239 1.34 12.99 -7.46
N PHE A 240 1.01 11.85 -8.06
CA PHE A 240 -0.12 11.63 -8.96
C PHE A 240 -1.21 10.74 -8.34
N SER A 241 -1.17 10.48 -7.03
CA SER A 241 -2.11 9.54 -6.41
C SER A 241 -3.58 9.92 -6.69
N PHE A 242 -4.44 8.92 -6.92
CA PHE A 242 -5.87 9.11 -7.23
C PHE A 242 -6.20 9.93 -8.48
N SER A 243 -5.22 10.23 -9.34
CA SER A 243 -5.43 11.02 -10.55
C SER A 243 -5.78 10.16 -11.78
N VAL A 244 -6.19 10.81 -12.86
CA VAL A 244 -6.55 10.18 -14.14
C VAL A 244 -5.65 10.68 -15.26
N LEU A 245 -4.84 9.77 -15.80
CA LEU A 245 -3.78 9.94 -16.80
C LEU A 245 -3.95 8.99 -18.00
N TYR A 246 -5.19 8.79 -18.48
CA TYR A 246 -5.39 7.98 -19.69
C TYR A 246 -4.54 8.52 -20.84
N ASP A 247 -3.92 7.61 -21.60
CA ASP A 247 -3.10 7.91 -22.77
C ASP A 247 -1.92 8.88 -22.50
N ALA A 248 -1.48 9.00 -21.23
CA ALA A 248 -0.32 9.82 -20.88
C ALA A 248 0.97 9.24 -21.46
N ASP A 249 1.84 10.12 -21.96
CA ASP A 249 3.10 9.74 -22.59
C ASP A 249 4.30 10.12 -21.72
N PHE A 250 4.98 9.14 -21.13
CA PHE A 250 6.21 9.26 -20.37
C PHE A 250 7.42 8.67 -21.11
N SER A 251 7.34 8.51 -22.43
CA SER A 251 8.42 7.91 -23.22
C SER A 251 9.73 8.66 -23.00
N SER A 252 10.82 7.92 -22.72
CA SER A 252 12.15 8.47 -22.42
C SER A 252 12.20 9.46 -21.24
N ALA A 253 11.19 9.50 -20.38
CA ALA A 253 11.21 10.35 -19.18
C ALA A 253 12.07 9.73 -18.06
N SER A 254 12.58 10.58 -17.17
CA SER A 254 13.26 10.17 -15.93
C SER A 254 12.35 10.42 -14.74
N LEU A 255 11.91 9.35 -14.08
CA LEU A 255 10.94 9.35 -12.98
C LEU A 255 11.62 8.86 -11.70
N THR A 256 11.74 9.72 -10.70
CA THR A 256 12.34 9.38 -9.40
C THR A 256 11.40 9.69 -8.24
N ASN A 257 11.12 8.69 -7.41
CA ASN A 257 10.24 8.80 -6.23
C ASN A 257 8.85 9.37 -6.58
N ILE A 258 8.22 8.79 -7.60
CA ILE A 258 6.90 9.21 -8.09
C ILE A 258 5.82 8.35 -7.45
N ASN A 259 4.73 8.98 -7.02
CA ASN A 259 3.57 8.28 -6.47
C ASN A 259 2.44 8.22 -7.51
N PHE A 260 2.23 7.06 -8.11
CA PHE A 260 1.08 6.71 -8.97
C PHE A 260 0.07 5.78 -8.25
N SER A 261 0.08 5.73 -6.92
CA SER A 261 -0.86 4.86 -6.20
C SER A 261 -2.33 5.24 -6.47
N HIS A 262 -3.18 4.25 -6.70
CA HIS A 262 -4.59 4.45 -7.06
C HIS A 262 -4.84 5.30 -8.32
N THR A 263 -3.82 5.51 -9.15
CA THR A 263 -3.92 6.31 -10.37
C THR A 263 -4.50 5.48 -11.52
N GLN A 264 -5.25 6.14 -12.39
CA GLN A 264 -5.78 5.57 -13.62
C GLN A 264 -4.89 5.91 -14.82
N LEU A 265 -4.22 4.90 -15.39
CA LEU A 265 -3.12 5.02 -16.38
C LEU A 265 -3.35 4.12 -17.61
N ILE A 266 -4.60 3.95 -18.02
CA ILE A 266 -4.97 3.14 -19.19
C ILE A 266 -4.22 3.64 -20.44
N ASN A 267 -3.60 2.72 -21.17
CA ASN A 267 -2.74 2.96 -22.35
C ASN A 267 -1.56 3.92 -22.12
N ALA A 268 -1.12 4.12 -20.88
CA ALA A 268 0.02 4.98 -20.60
C ALA A 268 1.31 4.40 -21.21
N LYS A 269 2.17 5.29 -21.71
CA LYS A 269 3.43 4.94 -22.38
C LYS A 269 4.62 5.29 -21.51
N PHE A 270 5.52 4.35 -21.34
CA PHE A 270 6.81 4.47 -20.66
C PHE A 270 8.00 3.91 -21.47
N PRO A 271 7.98 3.83 -22.82
CA PRO A 271 9.06 3.19 -23.53
C PRO A 271 10.37 3.96 -23.35
N SER A 272 11.44 3.21 -23.07
CA SER A 272 12.77 3.76 -22.77
C SER A 272 12.82 4.76 -21.59
N ALA A 273 11.79 4.80 -20.74
CA ALA A 273 11.82 5.61 -19.54
C ALA A 273 12.71 5.00 -18.46
N THR A 274 13.21 5.84 -17.54
CA THR A 274 13.94 5.44 -16.34
C THR A 274 13.04 5.64 -15.12
N LEU A 275 12.79 4.59 -14.34
CA LEU A 275 11.91 4.66 -13.16
C LEU A 275 12.63 4.16 -11.91
N ASN A 276 12.77 5.02 -10.90
CA ASN A 276 13.41 4.66 -9.63
C ASN A 276 12.50 5.03 -8.45
N GLY A 277 12.14 4.05 -7.62
CA GLY A 277 11.29 4.26 -6.45
C GLY A 277 9.87 4.75 -6.82
N VAL A 278 9.33 4.27 -7.94
CA VAL A 278 8.00 4.64 -8.41
C VAL A 278 6.95 3.66 -7.85
N ASP A 279 5.92 4.21 -7.22
CA ASP A 279 4.83 3.46 -6.61
C ASP A 279 3.59 3.45 -7.50
N PHE A 280 3.23 2.29 -8.05
CA PHE A 280 2.02 2.04 -8.84
C PHE A 280 0.98 1.22 -8.06
N SER A 281 1.09 1.10 -6.74
CA SER A 281 0.20 0.24 -5.96
C SER A 281 -1.27 0.60 -6.14
N SER A 282 -2.11 -0.42 -6.33
CA SER A 282 -3.55 -0.27 -6.60
C SER A 282 -3.91 0.61 -7.82
N ALA A 283 -2.96 0.87 -8.73
CA ALA A 283 -3.21 1.62 -9.95
C ALA A 283 -3.89 0.76 -11.03
N GLU A 284 -4.55 1.43 -11.99
CA GLU A 284 -5.21 0.79 -13.13
C GLU A 284 -4.44 1.07 -14.43
N LEU A 285 -3.62 0.10 -14.88
CA LEU A 285 -2.84 0.15 -16.11
C LEU A 285 -3.29 -0.98 -17.06
N TYR A 286 -4.37 -0.76 -17.80
CA TYR A 286 -4.74 -1.64 -18.91
C TYR A 286 -3.92 -1.28 -20.16
N LYS A 287 -3.18 -2.25 -20.72
CA LYS A 287 -2.28 -2.11 -21.89
C LYS A 287 -1.20 -1.02 -21.77
N PRO A 288 -0.44 -0.91 -20.66
CA PRO A 288 0.68 0.01 -20.59
C PRO A 288 1.86 -0.50 -21.43
N ASP A 289 2.67 0.43 -21.94
CA ASP A 289 3.90 0.13 -22.68
C ASP A 289 5.12 0.52 -21.84
N PHE A 290 5.80 -0.46 -21.26
CA PHE A 290 7.08 -0.33 -20.56
C PHE A 290 8.26 -0.84 -21.40
N SER A 291 8.09 -0.99 -22.72
CA SER A 291 9.12 -1.61 -23.56
C SER A 291 10.43 -0.84 -23.54
N ASN A 292 11.55 -1.55 -23.47
CA ASN A 292 12.90 -1.00 -23.38
C ASN A 292 13.12 -0.05 -22.19
N ALA A 293 12.23 -0.02 -21.20
CA ALA A 293 12.43 0.81 -20.02
C ALA A 293 13.62 0.27 -19.21
N HIS A 294 14.52 1.16 -18.82
CA HIS A 294 15.81 0.81 -18.23
C HIS A 294 15.88 1.24 -16.76
N GLN A 295 16.62 0.48 -15.96
CA GLN A 295 16.89 0.80 -14.53
C GLN A 295 15.61 0.95 -13.67
N LEU A 296 14.64 0.05 -13.86
CA LEU A 296 13.43 0.01 -13.03
C LEU A 296 13.80 -0.62 -11.68
N THR A 297 14.17 0.22 -10.73
CA THR A 297 14.59 -0.25 -9.39
C THR A 297 13.59 0.21 -8.35
N ASN A 298 13.24 -0.69 -7.43
CA ASN A 298 12.29 -0.44 -6.34
C ASN A 298 10.90 -0.01 -6.84
N LEU A 299 10.41 -0.65 -7.90
CA LEU A 299 9.03 -0.45 -8.35
C LEU A 299 8.05 -1.23 -7.47
N ASN A 300 6.89 -0.63 -7.23
CA ASN A 300 5.79 -1.26 -6.49
C ASN A 300 4.53 -1.35 -7.36
N PHE A 301 4.22 -2.53 -7.88
CA PHE A 301 2.98 -2.87 -8.59
C PHE A 301 2.03 -3.71 -7.73
N THR A 302 2.06 -3.55 -6.41
CA THR A 302 1.18 -4.35 -5.53
C THR A 302 -0.29 -4.05 -5.81
N SER A 303 -1.10 -5.09 -6.02
CA SER A 303 -2.53 -5.00 -6.33
C SER A 303 -2.87 -4.16 -7.56
N THR A 304 -1.92 -4.04 -8.50
CA THR A 304 -2.07 -3.26 -9.72
C THR A 304 -2.69 -4.08 -10.85
N ASN A 305 -3.58 -3.47 -11.63
CA ASN A 305 -4.03 -4.05 -12.89
C ASN A 305 -3.01 -3.74 -14.00
N LEU A 306 -2.36 -4.78 -14.55
CA LEU A 306 -1.32 -4.74 -15.58
C LEU A 306 -1.69 -5.61 -16.78
N ILE A 307 -2.98 -5.85 -17.03
CA ILE A 307 -3.43 -6.73 -18.12
C ILE A 307 -2.91 -6.20 -19.45
N LEU A 308 -2.31 -7.10 -20.25
CA LEU A 308 -1.73 -6.81 -21.56
C LEU A 308 -0.58 -5.78 -21.51
N ALA A 309 0.11 -5.68 -20.37
CA ALA A 309 1.28 -4.82 -20.24
C ALA A 309 2.44 -5.33 -21.12
N ASP A 310 3.19 -4.40 -21.72
CA ASP A 310 4.36 -4.71 -22.53
C ASP A 310 5.66 -4.33 -21.79
N PHE A 311 6.40 -5.31 -21.31
CA PHE A 311 7.71 -5.17 -20.68
C PHE A 311 8.84 -5.68 -21.58
N PHE A 312 8.64 -5.74 -22.90
CA PHE A 312 9.66 -6.21 -23.85
C PHE A 312 11.01 -5.53 -23.60
N HIS A 313 12.07 -6.31 -23.36
CA HIS A 313 13.43 -5.82 -23.09
C HIS A 313 13.60 -4.92 -21.84
N ALA A 314 12.58 -4.82 -20.98
CA ALA A 314 12.64 -3.98 -19.79
C ALA A 314 13.47 -4.63 -18.68
N ASN A 315 14.15 -3.82 -17.86
CA ASN A 315 14.79 -4.31 -16.63
C ASN A 315 13.92 -3.96 -15.42
N VAL A 316 13.10 -4.91 -14.97
CA VAL A 316 12.19 -4.82 -13.81
C VAL A 316 12.74 -5.51 -12.55
N SER A 317 14.05 -5.72 -12.44
CA SER A 317 14.63 -6.45 -11.31
C SER A 317 14.30 -5.81 -9.94
N ASN A 318 14.08 -6.61 -8.90
CA ASN A 318 13.66 -6.18 -7.56
C ASN A 318 12.30 -5.45 -7.52
N THR A 319 11.40 -5.77 -8.45
CA THR A 319 10.06 -5.19 -8.49
C THR A 319 9.05 -6.05 -7.72
N ASN A 320 8.15 -5.39 -7.00
CA ASN A 320 7.07 -6.03 -6.29
C ASN A 320 5.79 -6.06 -7.16
N PHE A 321 5.39 -7.24 -7.64
CA PHE A 321 4.18 -7.51 -8.43
C PHE A 321 3.09 -8.25 -7.63
N ARG A 322 3.15 -8.23 -6.30
CA ARG A 322 2.23 -9.01 -5.46
C ARG A 322 0.78 -8.67 -5.74
N GLN A 323 -0.08 -9.68 -5.82
CA GLN A 323 -1.52 -9.51 -6.08
C GLN A 323 -1.86 -8.72 -7.35
N SER A 324 -0.89 -8.51 -8.25
CA SER A 324 -1.13 -7.83 -9.52
C SER A 324 -1.83 -8.74 -10.51
N SER A 325 -2.54 -8.14 -11.46
CA SER A 325 -3.10 -8.85 -12.60
C SER A 325 -2.28 -8.57 -13.85
N CYS A 326 -1.38 -9.48 -14.20
CA CYS A 326 -0.49 -9.46 -15.36
C CYS A 326 -0.95 -10.40 -16.47
N VAL A 327 -2.26 -10.57 -16.64
CA VAL A 327 -2.84 -11.46 -17.67
C VAL A 327 -2.41 -11.01 -19.07
N ALA A 328 -1.89 -11.94 -19.85
CA ALA A 328 -1.41 -11.72 -21.22
C ALA A 328 -0.34 -10.62 -21.35
N SER A 329 0.40 -10.36 -20.27
CA SER A 329 1.51 -9.40 -20.27
C SER A 329 2.76 -10.00 -20.89
N LYS A 330 3.54 -9.18 -21.58
CA LYS A 330 4.76 -9.59 -22.29
C LYS A 330 5.98 -9.21 -21.48
N PHE A 331 6.79 -10.18 -21.11
CA PHE A 331 8.07 -10.06 -20.43
C PHE A 331 9.23 -10.56 -21.29
N ASN A 332 9.04 -10.64 -22.61
CA ASN A 332 10.07 -11.16 -23.52
C ASN A 332 11.39 -10.40 -23.36
N TYR A 333 12.50 -11.13 -23.19
CA TYR A 333 13.84 -10.57 -22.98
C TYR A 333 13.97 -9.62 -21.77
N ALA A 334 12.98 -9.60 -20.87
CA ALA A 334 13.00 -8.73 -19.70
C ALA A 334 13.89 -9.33 -18.61
N SER A 335 14.47 -8.46 -17.76
CA SER A 335 15.18 -8.90 -16.55
C SER A 335 14.26 -8.79 -15.34
N LEU A 336 13.93 -9.93 -14.73
CA LEU A 336 13.01 -10.03 -13.59
C LEU A 336 13.69 -10.56 -12.33
N SER A 337 15.01 -10.47 -12.22
CA SER A 337 15.74 -10.97 -11.05
C SER A 337 15.18 -10.40 -9.75
N TYR A 338 14.94 -11.24 -8.75
CA TYR A 338 14.38 -10.87 -7.43
C TYR A 338 12.97 -10.25 -7.47
N CYS A 339 12.19 -10.46 -8.53
CA CYS A 339 10.80 -10.02 -8.57
C CYS A 339 9.92 -10.85 -7.65
N ASN A 340 8.87 -10.21 -7.11
CA ASN A 340 7.88 -10.88 -6.28
C ASN A 340 6.50 -10.87 -6.94
N PHE A 341 6.10 -12.01 -7.49
CA PHE A 341 4.80 -12.25 -8.13
C PHE A 341 3.82 -12.98 -7.20
N TRP A 342 4.03 -12.95 -5.89
CA TRP A 342 3.19 -13.70 -4.96
C TRP A 342 1.71 -13.32 -5.09
N TYR A 343 0.85 -14.34 -5.21
CA TYR A 343 -0.60 -14.20 -5.45
C TYR A 343 -0.99 -13.39 -6.70
N SER A 344 -0.08 -13.22 -7.67
CA SER A 344 -0.39 -12.50 -8.92
C SER A 344 -1.10 -13.40 -9.94
N ASN A 345 -1.87 -12.78 -10.83
CA ASN A 345 -2.47 -13.47 -11.97
C ASN A 345 -1.64 -13.23 -13.24
N LEU A 346 -0.95 -14.26 -13.71
CA LEU A 346 -0.04 -14.27 -14.85
C LEU A 346 -0.55 -15.17 -15.99
N LYS A 347 -1.86 -15.42 -16.03
CA LYS A 347 -2.48 -16.22 -17.09
C LYS A 347 -2.09 -15.70 -18.47
N TYR A 348 -1.64 -16.56 -19.38
CA TYR A 348 -1.18 -16.17 -20.73
C TYR A 348 0.02 -15.21 -20.78
N ALA A 349 0.72 -14.97 -19.68
CA ALA A 349 1.90 -14.12 -19.69
C ALA A 349 3.04 -14.76 -20.49
N VAL A 350 3.83 -13.95 -21.19
CA VAL A 350 4.89 -14.42 -22.09
C VAL A 350 6.25 -14.01 -21.53
N PHE A 351 7.03 -14.97 -21.07
CA PHE A 351 8.38 -14.79 -20.52
C PHE A 351 9.49 -15.23 -21.48
N HIS A 352 9.21 -15.36 -22.78
CA HIS A 352 10.20 -15.85 -23.75
C HIS A 352 11.57 -15.17 -23.60
N GLU A 353 12.64 -15.95 -23.37
CA GLU A 353 14.03 -15.47 -23.19
C GLU A 353 14.20 -14.44 -22.06
N ALA A 354 13.30 -14.42 -21.08
CA ALA A 354 13.40 -13.57 -19.90
C ALA A 354 14.42 -14.09 -18.88
N TYR A 355 15.09 -13.17 -18.18
CA TYR A 355 16.05 -13.49 -17.14
C TYR A 355 15.33 -13.61 -15.78
N LEU A 356 15.12 -14.86 -15.36
CA LEU A 356 14.49 -15.22 -14.10
C LEU A 356 15.57 -15.73 -13.13
N ASN A 357 15.75 -15.03 -12.00
CA ASN A 357 16.67 -15.44 -10.95
C ASN A 357 16.11 -15.00 -9.59
N GLN A 358 15.85 -15.97 -8.71
CA GLN A 358 15.22 -15.74 -7.40
C GLN A 358 13.87 -15.04 -7.51
N VAL A 359 13.06 -15.44 -8.50
CA VAL A 359 11.71 -14.90 -8.66
C VAL A 359 10.74 -15.67 -7.76
N ASN A 360 9.92 -14.93 -7.00
CA ASN A 360 8.89 -15.54 -6.17
C ASN A 360 7.58 -15.65 -6.95
N PHE A 361 7.23 -16.85 -7.41
CA PHE A 361 5.94 -17.17 -8.02
C PHE A 361 4.97 -17.87 -7.06
N SER A 362 5.25 -17.87 -5.74
CA SER A 362 4.41 -18.55 -4.77
C SER A 362 2.98 -18.02 -4.84
N ARG A 363 2.05 -18.95 -5.05
CA ARG A 363 0.63 -18.72 -5.27
C ARG A 363 0.28 -17.88 -6.50
N ALA A 364 1.17 -17.71 -7.47
CA ALA A 364 0.83 -17.05 -8.73
C ALA A 364 0.01 -18.00 -9.63
N ASN A 365 -0.93 -17.45 -10.40
CA ASN A 365 -1.62 -18.19 -11.46
C ASN A 365 -0.82 -18.07 -12.76
N LEU A 366 -0.16 -19.16 -13.18
CA LEU A 366 0.70 -19.24 -14.37
C LEU A 366 0.04 -20.00 -15.53
N TYR A 367 -1.29 -20.19 -15.53
CA TYR A 367 -1.97 -21.00 -16.53
C TYR A 367 -1.70 -20.49 -17.96
N GLU A 368 -1.31 -21.40 -18.87
CA GLU A 368 -0.94 -21.12 -20.27
C GLU A 368 0.09 -19.98 -20.44
N SER A 369 0.97 -19.77 -19.44
CA SER A 369 2.10 -18.86 -19.59
C SER A 369 3.26 -19.49 -20.39
N ASP A 370 4.00 -18.67 -21.13
CA ASP A 370 5.12 -19.11 -21.97
C ASP A 370 6.44 -18.81 -21.27
N PHE A 371 7.24 -19.84 -20.99
CA PHE A 371 8.57 -19.73 -20.37
C PHE A 371 9.71 -20.17 -21.30
N THR A 372 9.46 -20.28 -22.61
CA THR A 372 10.45 -20.75 -23.58
C THR A 372 11.73 -19.90 -23.54
N GLY A 373 12.90 -20.54 -23.55
CA GLY A 373 14.19 -19.83 -23.49
C GLY A 373 14.55 -19.20 -22.14
N THR A 374 13.76 -19.40 -21.08
CA THR A 374 14.12 -18.92 -19.72
C THR A 374 14.99 -19.92 -18.96
N ASN A 375 15.78 -19.44 -18.00
CA ASN A 375 16.51 -20.29 -17.04
C ASN A 375 15.75 -20.44 -15.72
N ILE A 376 14.50 -20.90 -15.78
CA ILE A 376 13.65 -21.07 -14.61
C ILE A 376 13.94 -22.41 -13.90
N THR A 377 13.98 -22.40 -12.57
CA THR A 377 14.21 -23.60 -11.76
C THR A 377 12.90 -24.18 -11.22
N GLU A 378 12.86 -25.49 -10.99
CA GLU A 378 11.70 -26.13 -10.33
C GLU A 378 11.40 -25.54 -8.95
N LYS A 379 12.44 -25.09 -8.23
CA LYS A 379 12.31 -24.45 -6.92
C LYS A 379 11.51 -23.14 -7.00
N GLU A 380 11.67 -22.37 -8.07
CA GLU A 380 10.95 -21.10 -8.27
C GLU A 380 9.48 -21.31 -8.64
N LEU A 381 9.15 -22.47 -9.23
CA LEU A 381 7.79 -22.82 -9.65
C LEU A 381 7.00 -23.63 -8.61
N LYS A 382 7.68 -24.24 -7.63
CA LYS A 382 7.12 -25.23 -6.69
C LYS A 382 5.82 -24.82 -6.00
N ASP A 383 5.69 -23.53 -5.67
CA ASP A 383 4.60 -23.03 -4.83
C ASP A 383 3.52 -22.26 -5.65
N ALA A 384 3.55 -22.29 -6.99
CA ALA A 384 2.56 -21.58 -7.82
C ALA A 384 1.16 -22.25 -7.79
N LEU A 385 0.09 -21.45 -7.90
CA LEU A 385 -1.31 -21.93 -7.81
C LEU A 385 -1.73 -22.82 -8.99
N SER A 386 -1.23 -22.53 -10.20
CA SER A 386 -1.59 -23.28 -11.41
C SER A 386 -0.51 -23.12 -12.48
N ILE A 387 -0.05 -24.23 -13.06
CA ILE A 387 1.01 -24.28 -14.10
C ILE A 387 0.55 -25.10 -15.32
N GLU A 388 -0.72 -25.52 -15.37
CA GLU A 388 -1.25 -26.34 -16.46
C GLU A 388 -1.07 -25.66 -17.84
N ASP A 389 -0.61 -26.44 -18.82
CA ASP A 389 -0.28 -26.02 -20.19
C ASP A 389 0.72 -24.87 -20.33
N ALA A 390 1.48 -24.55 -19.27
CA ALA A 390 2.64 -23.66 -19.39
C ALA A 390 3.66 -24.29 -20.37
N ALA A 391 4.02 -23.55 -21.41
CA ALA A 391 4.89 -24.05 -22.48
C ALA A 391 6.35 -24.16 -21.99
N LEU A 392 6.66 -25.27 -21.31
CA LEU A 392 8.01 -25.70 -20.95
C LEU A 392 8.56 -26.62 -22.05
N LEU A 393 8.68 -26.16 -23.29
CA LEU A 393 9.08 -27.04 -24.41
C LEU A 393 10.32 -26.54 -25.16
N ASN A 394 11.33 -27.42 -25.16
CA ASN A 394 12.59 -27.44 -25.91
C ASN A 394 13.56 -26.29 -25.66
N GLY A 395 14.35 -26.40 -24.58
CA GLY A 395 15.56 -25.58 -24.38
C GLY A 395 15.87 -25.23 -22.93
N THR A 396 14.94 -25.45 -22.00
CA THR A 396 15.17 -25.32 -20.56
C THR A 396 16.06 -26.47 -20.09
N THR A 397 17.38 -26.26 -20.12
CA THR A 397 18.31 -27.08 -19.36
C THR A 397 18.08 -26.81 -17.88
N ALA A 398 17.17 -27.54 -17.25
CA ALA A 398 17.38 -27.88 -15.85
C ALA A 398 18.72 -28.63 -15.82
N HIS A 399 19.78 -27.96 -15.36
CA HIS A 399 21.10 -28.57 -15.23
C HIS A 399 20.98 -29.74 -14.25
N ASP A 400 20.77 -30.94 -14.77
CA ASP A 400 20.97 -32.19 -14.05
C ASP A 400 22.16 -32.91 -14.69
N GLU A 401 23.27 -32.99 -13.96
CA GLU A 401 24.47 -33.70 -14.39
C GLU A 401 24.20 -35.21 -14.35
N ASN A 402 24.30 -35.86 -15.51
CA ASN A 402 24.33 -37.31 -15.78
C ASN A 402 22.98 -38.02 -16.01
N LEU A 403 22.67 -38.32 -17.29
CA LEU A 403 22.71 -39.69 -17.84
C LEU A 403 22.30 -39.75 -19.31
N ILE A 404 23.00 -40.61 -20.05
CA ILE A 404 22.88 -40.91 -21.47
C ILE A 404 22.01 -42.18 -21.65
N ASN A 405 21.14 -42.19 -22.66
CA ASN A 405 20.86 -43.27 -23.65
C ASN A 405 19.39 -43.63 -23.94
N GLU A 406 19.19 -43.82 -25.25
CA GLU A 406 18.00 -44.18 -26.02
C GLU A 406 17.48 -45.61 -25.78
N GLY A 407 16.20 -45.88 -26.12
CA GLY A 407 15.73 -47.24 -26.43
C GLY A 407 14.24 -47.56 -26.20
N GLN A 408 13.50 -47.63 -27.31
CA GLN A 408 12.30 -48.43 -27.68
C GLN A 408 11.26 -48.97 -26.66
N ALA A 409 10.01 -48.91 -27.15
CA ALA A 409 8.73 -49.30 -26.55
C ALA A 409 8.54 -50.80 -26.21
N ASP A 410 7.70 -51.07 -25.19
CA ASP A 410 6.48 -51.90 -25.32
C ASP A 410 5.78 -52.09 -23.95
N CYS A 411 4.81 -51.22 -23.67
CA CYS A 411 3.62 -51.41 -22.82
C CYS A 411 2.70 -50.22 -23.10
N ASN A 412 1.38 -50.44 -23.30
CA ASN A 412 0.36 -49.39 -23.50
C ASN A 412 0.07 -48.60 -22.21
N ILE A 413 1.12 -48.07 -21.59
CA ILE A 413 1.12 -46.99 -20.62
C ILE A 413 2.01 -45.93 -21.27
N SER A 414 1.40 -45.03 -22.04
CA SER A 414 2.13 -43.94 -22.67
C SER A 414 2.68 -43.01 -21.58
N TYR A 415 4.00 -43.08 -21.39
CA TYR A 415 4.86 -42.18 -20.60
C TYR A 415 4.64 -42.18 -19.08
N ILE A 416 5.41 -43.02 -18.39
CA ILE A 416 5.88 -42.75 -17.03
C ILE A 416 7.33 -42.28 -17.17
N SER A 417 7.57 -40.98 -17.09
CA SER A 417 8.92 -40.40 -17.07
C SER A 417 9.21 -39.74 -15.73
N GLY A 418 10.34 -40.11 -15.12
CA GLY A 418 11.02 -39.37 -14.04
C GLY A 418 10.50 -39.61 -12.63
N TRP A 419 11.24 -40.40 -11.85
CA TRP A 419 11.27 -40.24 -10.39
C TRP A 419 12.54 -39.44 -10.09
N THR A 420 12.42 -38.23 -9.54
CA THR A 420 13.60 -37.44 -9.14
C THR A 420 13.49 -37.09 -7.67
N LEU A 421 14.49 -37.49 -6.90
CA LEU A 421 14.66 -37.18 -5.48
C LEU A 421 15.73 -36.11 -5.35
N SER A 422 15.51 -35.13 -4.46
CA SER A 422 16.44 -34.04 -4.20
C SER A 422 17.78 -34.48 -3.60
N ASN A 423 17.94 -35.74 -3.14
CA ASN A 423 19.20 -36.37 -2.73
C ASN A 423 19.04 -37.89 -2.47
N GLY A 424 19.39 -38.75 -3.44
CA GLY A 424 19.60 -40.20 -3.26
C GLY A 424 18.68 -41.13 -4.08
N ASN A 425 19.20 -42.33 -4.42
CA ASN A 425 18.52 -43.34 -5.22
C ASN A 425 17.45 -44.12 -4.43
N VAL A 426 16.24 -44.24 -4.98
CA VAL A 426 15.23 -45.22 -4.55
C VAL A 426 14.81 -46.06 -5.75
N THR A 427 14.87 -47.39 -5.62
CA THR A 427 14.38 -48.35 -6.61
C THR A 427 12.97 -48.81 -6.21
N PRO A 428 11.90 -48.46 -6.95
CA PRO A 428 10.56 -48.95 -6.62
C PRO A 428 10.43 -50.43 -6.98
N VAL A 429 9.88 -51.24 -6.07
CA VAL A 429 9.51 -52.65 -6.31
C VAL A 429 7.99 -52.73 -6.41
N ILE A 430 7.49 -53.25 -7.54
CA ILE A 430 6.06 -53.53 -7.74
C ILE A 430 5.70 -54.74 -6.88
N SER A 431 4.90 -54.56 -5.83
CA SER A 431 4.61 -55.63 -4.87
C SER A 431 3.32 -56.41 -5.17
N ASN A 432 2.43 -55.92 -6.05
CA ASN A 432 1.32 -56.73 -6.54
C ASN A 432 0.71 -56.19 -7.85
N LYS A 433 0.38 -57.10 -8.79
CA LYS A 433 -0.33 -56.79 -10.04
C LYS A 433 -1.69 -57.48 -10.02
N SER A 434 -2.77 -56.70 -9.91
CA SER A 434 -4.10 -57.15 -10.35
C SER A 434 -4.79 -56.00 -11.09
N ASN A 435 -5.69 -56.35 -12.01
CA ASN A 435 -6.30 -55.46 -13.01
C ASN A 435 -7.14 -54.29 -12.45
N SER A 436 -7.14 -54.08 -11.13
CA SER A 436 -7.94 -53.05 -10.47
C SER A 436 -7.26 -52.40 -9.26
N ASN A 437 -5.98 -52.66 -8.98
CA ASN A 437 -5.21 -51.91 -7.97
C ASN A 437 -3.69 -52.08 -8.16
N CYS A 438 -2.95 -50.97 -8.27
CA CYS A 438 -1.50 -50.93 -8.16
C CYS A 438 -1.12 -50.44 -6.75
N GLN A 439 -0.44 -51.27 -5.96
CA GLN A 439 0.17 -50.86 -4.69
C GLN A 439 1.67 -50.68 -4.88
N PHE A 440 2.19 -49.55 -4.39
CA PHE A 440 3.63 -49.25 -4.36
C PHE A 440 4.12 -49.21 -2.91
N THR A 441 5.32 -49.72 -2.65
CA THR A 441 5.93 -49.71 -1.32
C THR A 441 7.32 -49.08 -1.43
N LEU A 442 7.54 -47.95 -0.75
CA LEU A 442 8.83 -47.27 -0.67
C LEU A 442 9.64 -47.85 0.49
N GLN A 443 10.88 -48.28 0.25
CA GLN A 443 11.70 -48.94 1.28
C GLN A 443 12.51 -47.99 2.17
N SER A 444 12.77 -46.73 1.77
CA SER A 444 13.32 -45.68 2.64
C SER A 444 13.28 -44.30 1.98
N LEU A 445 13.19 -43.23 2.80
CA LEU A 445 13.34 -41.83 2.40
C LEU A 445 14.41 -41.17 3.29
N SER A 446 15.37 -40.47 2.70
CA SER A 446 16.29 -39.58 3.41
C SER A 446 15.57 -38.30 3.86
N THR A 447 16.02 -37.72 4.97
CA THR A 447 15.54 -36.43 5.51
C THR A 447 15.60 -35.33 4.45
N GLY A 448 14.45 -34.71 4.14
CA GLY A 448 14.35 -33.58 3.20
C GLY A 448 13.93 -33.91 1.76
N ALA A 449 13.54 -35.16 1.46
CA ALA A 449 13.03 -35.53 0.15
C ALA A 449 11.57 -35.06 -0.08
N THR A 450 11.30 -34.38 -1.20
CA THR A 450 9.93 -34.06 -1.69
C THR A 450 9.59 -35.01 -2.84
N MET A 451 8.38 -35.56 -2.87
CA MET A 451 7.93 -36.50 -3.91
C MET A 451 6.93 -35.80 -4.84
N TYR A 452 7.12 -35.91 -6.15
CA TYR A 452 6.14 -35.50 -7.16
C TYR A 452 5.64 -36.74 -7.90
N GLN A 453 4.32 -36.86 -8.12
CA GLN A 453 3.76 -37.87 -9.01
C GLN A 453 3.07 -37.19 -10.19
N ARG A 454 3.46 -37.58 -11.40
CA ARG A 454 2.73 -37.29 -12.65
C ARG A 454 1.84 -38.49 -12.96
N VAL A 455 0.52 -38.31 -13.05
CA VAL A 455 -0.39 -39.34 -13.58
C VAL A 455 -1.08 -38.77 -14.82
N ASN A 456 -0.69 -39.27 -15.99
CA ASN A 456 -1.41 -39.03 -17.23
C ASN A 456 -2.60 -40.00 -17.30
N LEU A 457 -3.83 -39.50 -17.22
CA LEU A 457 -5.02 -40.26 -17.58
C LEU A 457 -5.45 -39.80 -18.98
N SER A 458 -5.22 -40.64 -19.99
CA SER A 458 -5.66 -40.40 -21.37
C SER A 458 -7.19 -40.44 -21.50
N ASP A 459 -7.75 -39.65 -22.40
CA ASP A 459 -9.19 -39.39 -22.70
C ASP A 459 -10.10 -40.58 -23.09
N LYS A 460 -9.84 -41.81 -22.63
CA LYS A 460 -10.65 -43.00 -22.93
C LYS A 460 -11.07 -43.77 -21.68
N TRP A 461 -11.83 -43.13 -20.78
CA TRP A 461 -12.38 -43.82 -19.61
C TRP A 461 -13.88 -43.54 -19.50
N ASP A 462 -14.67 -44.59 -19.70
CA ASP A 462 -16.14 -44.57 -19.75
C ASP A 462 -16.76 -44.14 -18.40
N SER A 463 -17.94 -43.53 -18.49
CA SER A 463 -18.67 -42.88 -17.39
C SER A 463 -19.07 -43.76 -16.19
N ASN A 464 -18.74 -45.06 -16.21
CA ASN A 464 -19.11 -46.03 -15.18
C ASN A 464 -17.96 -46.39 -14.20
N PHE A 465 -16.75 -45.87 -14.39
CA PHE A 465 -15.61 -46.16 -13.48
C PHE A 465 -15.59 -45.26 -12.22
N TRP A 466 -16.27 -44.11 -12.25
CA TRP A 466 -16.10 -43.03 -11.26
C TRP A 466 -16.99 -43.12 -10.01
N ALA A 467 -17.62 -44.26 -9.75
CA ALA A 467 -18.54 -44.39 -8.62
C ALA A 467 -17.83 -44.56 -7.26
N HIS A 468 -16.56 -44.97 -7.20
CA HIS A 468 -15.88 -45.26 -5.92
C HIS A 468 -14.35 -45.15 -6.02
N SER A 469 -13.75 -43.97 -5.86
CA SER A 469 -12.34 -43.87 -5.42
C SER A 469 -11.94 -42.44 -5.02
N GLU A 470 -11.85 -42.19 -3.72
CA GLU A 470 -10.87 -41.23 -3.17
C GLU A 470 -9.50 -41.92 -3.21
N ALA A 471 -8.56 -41.47 -4.05
CA ALA A 471 -7.18 -41.96 -4.03
C ALA A 471 -6.32 -40.93 -3.30
N ALA A 472 -6.03 -41.16 -2.01
CA ALA A 472 -5.10 -40.36 -1.24
C ALA A 472 -3.66 -40.83 -1.49
N LEU A 473 -2.77 -39.92 -1.88
CA LEU A 473 -1.32 -40.18 -1.89
C LEU A 473 -0.75 -39.75 -0.54
N SER A 474 -0.18 -40.68 0.23
CA SER A 474 0.51 -40.38 1.49
C SER A 474 2.03 -40.51 1.32
N ALA A 475 2.77 -39.42 1.47
CA ALA A 475 4.23 -39.46 1.59
C ALA A 475 4.61 -39.44 3.09
N LYS A 476 5.33 -40.46 3.57
CA LYS A 476 5.93 -40.46 4.91
C LYS A 476 7.30 -39.80 4.85
N MET A 477 7.48 -38.63 5.43
CA MET A 477 8.83 -38.07 5.64
C MET A 477 9.52 -38.82 6.79
N SER A 478 10.85 -38.87 6.75
CA SER A 478 11.66 -39.53 7.80
C SER A 478 11.57 -38.86 9.18
N THR A 479 10.91 -37.70 9.28
CA THR A 479 10.57 -36.97 10.52
C THR A 479 9.16 -37.29 11.05
N GLY A 480 8.51 -38.34 10.53
CA GLY A 480 7.17 -38.76 10.97
C GLY A 480 6.01 -37.96 10.39
N VAL A 481 6.17 -36.70 9.97
CA VAL A 481 5.11 -35.88 9.36
C VAL A 481 4.66 -36.47 8.01
N SER A 482 3.34 -36.56 7.79
CA SER A 482 2.76 -37.05 6.53
C SER A 482 2.02 -35.96 5.78
N ILE A 483 2.48 -35.61 4.59
CA ILE A 483 1.75 -34.69 3.70
C ILE A 483 0.71 -35.53 2.95
N GLU A 484 -0.56 -35.13 3.06
CA GLU A 484 -1.66 -35.74 2.33
C GLU A 484 -2.05 -34.84 1.15
N LEU A 485 -2.00 -35.39 -0.07
CA LEU A 485 -2.43 -34.72 -1.28
C LEU A 485 -3.88 -35.11 -1.57
N ARG A 486 -4.81 -34.14 -1.57
CA ARG A 486 -6.22 -34.37 -1.92
C ARG A 486 -6.62 -33.55 -3.15
N GLY A 487 -7.14 -34.22 -4.17
CA GLY A 487 -7.79 -33.56 -5.30
C GLY A 487 -9.27 -33.30 -5.00
N ILE A 488 -9.77 -32.10 -5.31
CA ILE A 488 -11.18 -31.75 -5.21
C ILE A 488 -11.81 -31.88 -6.59
N LYS A 489 -12.95 -32.59 -6.69
CA LYS A 489 -13.70 -32.74 -7.93
C LYS A 489 -14.71 -31.59 -8.05
N GLU A 490 -14.34 -30.53 -8.77
CA GLU A 490 -15.31 -29.64 -9.41
C GLU A 490 -15.19 -29.79 -10.94
N ASN A 491 -16.20 -29.37 -11.70
CA ASN A 491 -16.41 -29.69 -13.13
C ASN A 491 -15.40 -29.07 -14.12
N ASN A 492 -14.13 -28.96 -13.73
CA ASN A 492 -12.90 -28.92 -14.50
C ASN A 492 -11.83 -29.30 -13.46
N ILE A 493 -11.02 -30.32 -13.74
CA ILE A 493 -10.13 -30.93 -12.74
C ILE A 493 -9.05 -29.93 -12.34
N VAL A 494 -9.29 -29.15 -11.28
CA VAL A 494 -8.30 -28.29 -10.63
C VAL A 494 -7.77 -29.06 -9.42
N PHE A 495 -6.49 -29.44 -9.45
CA PHE A 495 -5.82 -29.93 -8.25
C PHE A 495 -5.27 -28.73 -7.47
N SER A 496 -6.02 -28.23 -6.49
CA SER A 496 -5.44 -27.35 -5.47
C SER A 496 -4.54 -28.18 -4.56
N MET A 497 -3.22 -27.96 -4.63
CA MET A 497 -2.26 -28.64 -3.78
C MET A 497 -2.22 -27.95 -2.41
N GLU A 498 -2.89 -28.52 -1.42
CA GLU A 498 -2.86 -28.02 -0.04
C GLU A 498 -1.83 -28.79 0.79
N ILE A 499 -0.95 -28.09 1.49
CA ILE A 499 -0.03 -28.69 2.46
C ILE A 499 -0.77 -28.85 3.78
N LEU A 500 -1.17 -30.08 4.09
CA LEU A 500 -1.81 -30.42 5.36
C LEU A 500 -0.78 -30.79 6.42
N ILE A 501 -0.80 -30.09 7.55
CA ILE A 501 0.06 -30.40 8.70
C ILE A 501 -0.55 -31.59 9.45
N ASN A 502 -0.12 -32.81 9.11
CA ASN A 502 -0.40 -33.99 9.92
C ASN A 502 0.78 -34.30 10.83
N ILE A 503 0.64 -34.00 12.13
CA ILE A 503 1.65 -34.35 13.12
C ILE A 503 1.27 -35.72 13.71
N PRO A 504 2.14 -36.74 13.62
CA PRO A 504 1.83 -38.03 14.21
C PRO A 504 1.51 -37.94 15.69
N ALA A 505 0.51 -38.71 16.12
CA ALA A 505 0.15 -38.84 17.52
C ALA A 505 1.31 -39.28 18.43
N ASN A 506 2.35 -39.91 17.87
CA ASN A 506 3.57 -40.34 18.55
C ASN A 506 4.81 -39.51 18.19
N ALA A 507 4.65 -38.33 17.55
CA ALA A 507 5.77 -37.46 17.21
C ALA A 507 6.57 -37.09 18.47
N ASN A 508 7.89 -37.28 18.38
CA ASN A 508 8.84 -36.86 19.40
C ASN A 508 9.31 -35.44 19.08
N TRP A 509 9.37 -34.61 20.11
CA TRP A 509 9.73 -33.20 19.97
C TRP A 509 11.09 -32.96 20.59
N THR A 510 11.91 -32.14 19.92
CA THR A 510 13.14 -31.65 20.48
C THR A 510 12.84 -31.02 21.84
N GLN A 511 13.54 -31.44 22.88
CA GLN A 511 13.36 -30.86 24.22
C GLN A 511 14.23 -29.61 24.43
N GLN A 512 15.06 -29.21 23.47
CA GLN A 512 15.86 -27.98 23.51
C GLN A 512 15.20 -26.93 22.62
N GLY A 513 14.41 -26.05 23.23
CA GLY A 513 13.78 -24.92 22.53
C GLY A 513 14.82 -23.93 22.01
N VAL A 514 14.68 -23.52 20.76
CA VAL A 514 15.54 -22.53 20.12
C VAL A 514 14.86 -21.15 20.23
N PRO A 515 15.47 -20.17 20.92
CA PRO A 515 14.96 -18.80 20.94
C PRO A 515 15.02 -18.20 19.53
N LEU A 516 13.90 -17.65 19.05
CA LEU A 516 13.81 -17.05 17.71
C LEU A 516 13.64 -15.53 17.73
N ALA A 517 12.90 -15.04 18.71
CA ALA A 517 12.60 -13.62 18.86
C ALA A 517 12.58 -13.26 20.34
N GLY A 518 13.01 -12.03 20.66
CA GLY A 518 13.17 -11.58 22.03
C GLY A 518 14.32 -12.27 22.77
N GLY A 519 14.18 -12.48 24.08
CA GLY A 519 15.22 -13.09 24.91
C GLY A 519 16.36 -12.15 25.32
N HIS A 520 16.28 -10.86 24.98
CA HIS A 520 17.23 -9.81 25.35
C HIS A 520 16.69 -8.86 26.44
N GLY A 521 15.93 -9.43 27.38
CA GLY A 521 15.19 -8.69 28.41
C GLY A 521 13.89 -8.08 27.90
N SER A 522 13.06 -7.59 28.82
CA SER A 522 11.84 -6.86 28.49
C SER A 522 12.15 -5.43 28.06
N GLY A 523 11.53 -4.97 26.98
CA GLY A 523 11.73 -3.62 26.48
C GLY A 523 11.11 -3.40 25.11
N ASN A 524 11.32 -2.23 24.53
CA ASN A 524 10.76 -1.80 23.25
C ASN A 524 11.80 -1.75 22.11
N GLY A 525 13.04 -2.20 22.35
CA GLY A 525 14.05 -2.35 21.31
C GLY A 525 13.61 -3.27 20.17
N ALA A 526 14.26 -3.17 19.02
CA ALA A 526 13.95 -4.00 17.85
C ALA A 526 14.23 -5.49 18.11
N ASN A 527 15.10 -5.82 19.06
CA ASN A 527 15.43 -7.18 19.49
C ASN A 527 14.74 -7.59 20.81
N GLN A 528 13.83 -6.77 21.33
CA GLN A 528 13.15 -6.98 22.60
C GLN A 528 11.65 -7.14 22.39
N LEU A 529 11.03 -7.91 23.28
CA LEU A 529 9.59 -8.08 23.39
C LEU A 529 9.16 -7.68 24.80
N TYR A 530 7.89 -7.35 24.99
CA TYR A 530 7.30 -7.18 26.31
C TYR A 530 5.91 -7.81 26.36
N TRP A 531 5.82 -8.94 27.06
CA TRP A 531 4.63 -9.80 27.16
C TRP A 531 4.09 -10.23 25.79
N PRO A 532 4.88 -10.95 24.97
CA PRO A 532 4.39 -11.47 23.69
C PRO A 532 3.15 -12.36 23.89
N HIS A 533 2.16 -12.16 23.02
CA HIS A 533 0.86 -12.82 23.07
C HIS A 533 0.66 -13.67 21.81
N GLY A 534 -0.37 -13.40 20.99
CA GLY A 534 -0.63 -14.13 19.76
C GLY A 534 0.57 -14.11 18.82
N ILE A 535 0.75 -15.23 18.12
CA ILE A 535 1.81 -15.44 17.14
C ILE A 535 1.23 -16.11 15.91
N PHE A 536 1.75 -15.72 14.75
CA PHE A 536 1.45 -16.36 13.48
C PHE A 536 2.78 -16.64 12.76
N VAL A 537 2.90 -17.83 12.16
CA VAL A 537 4.07 -18.21 11.36
C VAL A 537 3.61 -18.51 9.94
N ASP A 538 4.25 -17.89 8.96
CA ASP A 538 3.97 -18.12 7.54
C ASP A 538 4.85 -19.24 6.93
N ASP A 539 4.59 -19.57 5.67
CA ASP A 539 5.28 -20.64 4.93
C ASP A 539 6.80 -20.40 4.79
N ASP A 540 7.25 -19.14 4.88
CA ASP A 540 8.65 -18.76 4.84
C ASP A 540 9.32 -18.82 6.23
N GLN A 541 8.60 -19.36 7.23
CA GLN A 541 8.97 -19.36 8.65
C GLN A 541 9.18 -17.95 9.21
N THR A 542 8.52 -16.95 8.62
CA THR A 542 8.48 -15.61 9.19
C THR A 542 7.50 -15.61 10.34
N VAL A 543 7.95 -15.15 11.51
CA VAL A 543 7.16 -15.10 12.73
C VAL A 543 6.63 -13.69 12.92
N VAL A 544 5.31 -13.53 12.93
CA VAL A 544 4.61 -12.30 13.29
C VAL A 544 4.13 -12.43 14.72
N ILE A 545 4.50 -11.45 15.55
CA ILE A 545 4.33 -11.52 17.01
C ILE A 545 3.55 -10.29 17.47
N VAL A 546 2.52 -10.53 18.28
CA VAL A 546 1.84 -9.50 19.05
C VAL A 546 2.70 -9.14 20.26
N ASP A 547 3.31 -7.96 20.23
CA ASP A 547 4.10 -7.41 21.33
C ASP A 547 3.17 -6.54 22.20
N HIS A 548 2.34 -7.23 22.98
CA HIS A 548 1.14 -6.69 23.65
C HIS A 548 1.43 -5.44 24.48
N ALA A 549 2.41 -5.48 25.40
CA ALA A 549 2.67 -4.35 26.29
C ALA A 549 3.36 -3.16 25.56
N ASN A 550 3.96 -3.42 24.38
CA ASN A 550 4.54 -2.38 23.54
C ASN A 550 3.57 -1.84 22.47
N ASN A 551 2.33 -2.33 22.41
CA ASN A 551 1.28 -1.84 21.50
C ASN A 551 1.71 -1.87 20.02
N ARG A 552 2.32 -2.99 19.60
CA ARG A 552 2.84 -3.15 18.24
C ARG A 552 2.76 -4.61 17.79
N ILE A 553 2.77 -4.79 16.47
CA ILE A 553 3.03 -6.07 15.83
C ILE A 553 4.42 -6.01 15.21
N ILE A 554 5.19 -7.05 15.44
CA ILE A 554 6.60 -7.11 15.05
C ILE A 554 6.89 -8.44 14.35
N GLN A 555 7.66 -8.38 13.27
CA GLN A 555 7.93 -9.49 12.37
C GLN A 555 9.41 -9.87 12.42
N TRP A 556 9.70 -11.17 12.55
CA TRP A 556 11.04 -11.76 12.42
C TRP A 556 11.08 -12.69 11.23
N LYS A 557 11.97 -12.43 10.28
CA LYS A 557 12.19 -13.30 9.12
C LYS A 557 13.16 -14.43 9.46
N ASN A 558 12.94 -15.59 8.86
CA ASN A 558 13.86 -16.72 8.97
C ASN A 558 15.29 -16.32 8.55
N GLY A 559 16.30 -16.74 9.29
CA GLY A 559 17.71 -16.38 9.08
C GLY A 559 18.13 -14.98 9.53
N HIS A 560 17.20 -14.09 9.90
CA HIS A 560 17.47 -12.76 10.45
C HIS A 560 17.14 -12.73 11.95
N THR A 561 18.09 -13.14 12.79
CA THR A 561 17.85 -13.43 14.21
C THR A 561 18.06 -12.25 15.17
N THR A 562 18.59 -11.12 14.71
CA THR A 562 19.04 -10.07 15.64
C THR A 562 18.02 -8.96 15.86
N ASN A 563 17.20 -8.57 14.88
CA ASN A 563 16.23 -7.47 15.03
C ASN A 563 14.92 -7.78 14.29
N GLY A 564 13.79 -7.52 14.95
CA GLY A 564 12.47 -7.55 14.37
C GLY A 564 12.09 -6.24 13.70
N GLN A 565 11.21 -6.32 12.71
CA GLN A 565 10.66 -5.18 12.01
C GLN A 565 9.25 -4.89 12.53
N ILE A 566 8.98 -3.65 12.96
CA ILE A 566 7.62 -3.24 13.31
C ILE A 566 6.78 -3.18 12.03
N VAL A 567 5.70 -3.93 11.98
CA VAL A 567 4.82 -4.06 10.81
C VAL A 567 3.42 -3.46 11.04
N ALA A 568 3.02 -3.26 12.29
CA ALA A 568 1.82 -2.49 12.66
C ALA A 568 1.98 -1.86 14.04
N GLY A 569 1.30 -0.72 14.26
CA GLY A 569 1.38 0.03 15.52
C GLY A 569 2.75 0.67 15.76
N GLY A 570 3.21 0.68 17.03
CA GLY A 570 4.52 1.24 17.39
C GLY A 570 4.64 2.77 17.35
N LYS A 571 3.50 3.47 17.32
CA LYS A 571 3.40 4.95 17.37
C LYS A 571 2.83 5.44 18.71
N GLY A 572 3.15 4.71 19.79
CA GLY A 572 2.62 4.94 21.13
C GLY A 572 1.21 4.36 21.32
N LEU A 573 0.79 4.27 22.58
CA LEU A 573 -0.54 3.82 22.98
C LEU A 573 -1.61 4.82 22.52
N GLY A 574 -2.71 4.32 21.97
CA GLY A 574 -3.85 5.14 21.58
C GLY A 574 -4.82 4.44 20.63
N ASN A 575 -5.84 5.18 20.21
CA ASN A 575 -6.97 4.66 19.42
C ASN A 575 -7.01 5.18 17.97
N ARG A 576 -6.00 5.94 17.54
CA ARG A 576 -5.90 6.42 16.15
C ARG A 576 -5.72 5.25 15.18
N TYR A 577 -5.96 5.50 13.90
CA TYR A 577 -5.84 4.49 12.84
C TYR A 577 -4.42 3.91 12.72
N ASN A 578 -3.38 4.64 13.15
CA ASN A 578 -1.99 4.17 13.15
C ASN A 578 -1.50 3.71 14.54
N GLN A 579 -2.39 3.49 15.50
CA GLN A 579 -2.06 3.09 16.86
C GLN A 579 -2.81 1.81 17.25
N LEU A 580 -2.22 1.05 18.16
CA LEU A 580 -2.82 -0.10 18.82
C LEU A 580 -2.81 0.16 20.33
N ASP A 581 -3.65 -0.57 21.06
CA ASP A 581 -3.74 -0.56 22.52
C ASP A 581 -3.95 -2.00 23.02
N HIS A 582 -2.91 -2.55 23.66
CA HIS A 582 -2.87 -3.93 24.17
C HIS A 582 -3.42 -4.98 23.18
N PRO A 583 -2.86 -5.07 21.96
CA PRO A 583 -3.30 -6.09 21.01
C PRO A 583 -3.03 -7.48 21.57
N THR A 584 -3.89 -8.46 21.28
CA THR A 584 -3.84 -9.79 21.89
C THR A 584 -3.58 -10.93 20.91
N ASP A 585 -4.02 -10.79 19.66
CA ASP A 585 -3.88 -11.86 18.67
C ASP A 585 -3.76 -11.29 17.25
N VAL A 586 -3.11 -12.05 16.36
CA VAL A 586 -2.82 -11.67 14.99
C VAL A 586 -2.89 -12.87 14.06
N LEU A 587 -3.44 -12.68 12.87
CA LEU A 587 -3.34 -13.63 11.76
C LEU A 587 -3.01 -12.89 10.46
N ILE A 588 -2.55 -13.64 9.46
CA ILE A 588 -2.32 -13.11 8.11
C ILE A 588 -3.51 -13.51 7.22
N ASP A 589 -4.12 -12.50 6.60
CA ASP A 589 -5.01 -12.68 5.46
C ASP A 589 -4.17 -12.68 4.18
N GLU A 590 -3.88 -13.87 3.67
CA GLU A 590 -3.04 -14.08 2.49
C GLU A 590 -3.72 -13.55 1.21
N GLU A 591 -5.05 -13.49 1.19
CA GLU A 591 -5.82 -13.02 0.04
C GLU A 591 -5.74 -11.50 -0.13
N THR A 592 -5.56 -10.75 0.97
CA THR A 592 -5.41 -9.28 0.95
C THR A 592 -4.05 -8.81 1.41
N ASP A 593 -3.11 -9.74 1.62
CA ASP A 593 -1.81 -9.49 2.23
C ASP A 593 -1.86 -8.53 3.42
N SER A 594 -2.71 -8.86 4.37
CA SER A 594 -2.97 -7.97 5.50
C SER A 594 -2.84 -8.71 6.81
N LEU A 595 -2.38 -8.01 7.83
CA LEU A 595 -2.50 -8.45 9.21
C LEU A 595 -3.93 -8.19 9.68
N ILE A 596 -4.58 -9.18 10.26
CA ILE A 596 -5.82 -8.99 11.03
C ILE A 596 -5.44 -9.06 12.49
N ILE A 597 -5.77 -8.02 13.26
CA ILE A 597 -5.26 -7.81 14.61
C ILE A 597 -6.43 -7.57 15.56
N CYS A 598 -6.47 -8.35 16.65
CA CYS A 598 -7.29 -8.03 17.82
C CYS A 598 -6.66 -6.88 18.58
N ASP A 599 -7.24 -5.68 18.49
CA ASP A 599 -6.81 -4.47 19.18
C ASP A 599 -7.68 -4.25 20.43
N ARG A 600 -7.43 -5.12 21.42
CA ARG A 600 -8.34 -5.34 22.56
C ARG A 600 -8.59 -4.09 23.39
N GLY A 601 -7.55 -3.32 23.73
CA GLY A 601 -7.69 -2.08 24.52
C GLY A 601 -8.61 -1.06 23.85
N ASN A 602 -8.60 -1.03 22.51
CA ASN A 602 -9.48 -0.20 21.70
C ASN A 602 -10.82 -0.86 21.36
N LYS A 603 -11.06 -2.11 21.81
CA LYS A 603 -12.27 -2.90 21.56
C LYS A 603 -12.64 -3.01 20.08
N ARG A 604 -11.66 -3.35 19.24
CA ARG A 604 -11.85 -3.45 17.79
C ARG A 604 -10.95 -4.52 17.17
N VAL A 605 -11.33 -4.99 15.99
CA VAL A 605 -10.46 -5.77 15.10
C VAL A 605 -10.07 -4.89 13.93
N VAL A 606 -8.77 -4.82 13.64
CA VAL A 606 -8.22 -3.99 12.57
C VAL A 606 -7.52 -4.82 11.50
N ARG A 607 -7.64 -4.38 10.24
CA ARG A 607 -6.86 -4.87 9.10
C ARG A 607 -5.71 -3.90 8.83
N TRP A 608 -4.51 -4.42 8.68
CA TRP A 608 -3.32 -3.64 8.38
C TRP A 608 -2.62 -4.20 7.15
N SER A 609 -2.62 -3.46 6.04
CA SER A 609 -1.97 -3.91 4.82
C SER A 609 -0.46 -4.03 5.02
N ARG A 610 0.13 -5.12 4.52
CA ARG A 610 1.58 -5.34 4.51
C ARG A 610 2.23 -4.81 3.22
N CYS A 611 1.44 -4.21 2.33
CA CYS A 611 1.92 -3.53 1.13
C CYS A 611 2.69 -2.25 1.52
N SER A 612 3.73 -1.89 0.76
CA SER A 612 4.50 -0.68 1.03
C SER A 612 3.64 0.59 0.90
N GLY A 613 3.74 1.50 1.88
CA GLY A 613 3.09 2.81 1.86
C GLY A 613 1.93 2.98 2.84
N THR A 614 1.31 1.90 3.31
CA THR A 614 0.21 1.97 4.29
C THR A 614 0.73 2.01 5.73
N THR A 615 0.45 3.09 6.44
CA THR A 615 0.85 3.28 7.86
C THR A 615 -0.32 3.27 8.83
N GLN A 616 -1.52 2.92 8.34
CA GLN A 616 -2.78 2.98 9.09
C GLN A 616 -3.52 1.67 8.94
N GLY A 617 -4.13 1.21 10.04
CA GLY A 617 -5.08 0.12 10.06
C GLY A 617 -6.51 0.59 9.77
N GLU A 618 -7.25 -0.26 9.08
CA GLU A 618 -8.68 -0.13 8.82
C GLU A 618 -9.47 -0.91 9.88
N ILE A 619 -10.53 -0.31 10.42
CA ILE A 619 -11.38 -0.99 11.41
C ILE A 619 -12.33 -1.94 10.67
N LEU A 620 -12.21 -3.24 10.92
CA LEU A 620 -13.12 -4.25 10.39
C LEU A 620 -14.35 -4.43 11.28
N ILE A 621 -14.13 -4.48 12.60
CA ILE A 621 -15.16 -4.71 13.61
C ILE A 621 -14.91 -3.74 14.76
N ASP A 622 -15.93 -3.00 15.18
CA ASP A 622 -15.88 -2.10 16.33
C ASP A 622 -16.72 -2.64 17.51
N ASN A 623 -16.51 -2.08 18.70
CA ASN A 623 -17.24 -2.41 19.92
C ASN A 623 -17.23 -3.91 20.31
N ILE A 624 -16.07 -4.55 20.15
CA ILE A 624 -15.85 -5.95 20.50
C ILE A 624 -14.66 -6.07 21.46
N ASP A 625 -14.85 -6.65 22.64
CA ASP A 625 -13.74 -6.97 23.57
C ASP A 625 -13.01 -8.23 23.09
N CYS A 626 -12.38 -8.09 21.92
CA CYS A 626 -11.74 -9.18 21.20
C CYS A 626 -10.51 -9.71 21.94
N PHE A 627 -10.28 -11.03 21.88
CA PHE A 627 -9.05 -11.62 22.39
C PHE A 627 -8.35 -12.50 21.36
N GLY A 628 -9.04 -13.51 20.85
CA GLY A 628 -8.54 -14.45 19.85
C GLY A 628 -9.28 -14.30 18.53
N ILE A 629 -8.55 -14.57 17.43
CA ILE A 629 -9.09 -14.56 16.07
C ILE A 629 -8.72 -15.84 15.32
N ALA A 630 -9.61 -16.26 14.44
CA ALA A 630 -9.31 -17.23 13.40
C ALA A 630 -10.05 -16.87 12.13
N MET A 631 -9.55 -17.33 11.00
CA MET A 631 -10.21 -17.14 9.72
C MET A 631 -10.30 -18.47 9.02
N ASP A 632 -11.43 -18.69 8.36
CA ASP A 632 -11.68 -19.93 7.64
C ASP A 632 -11.37 -19.79 6.14
N GLU A 633 -11.40 -20.91 5.42
CA GLU A 633 -11.09 -20.97 3.98
C GLU A 633 -12.04 -20.14 3.09
N GLN A 634 -13.23 -19.76 3.59
CA GLN A 634 -14.14 -18.84 2.90
C GLN A 634 -13.99 -17.39 3.39
N ARG A 635 -12.93 -17.10 4.15
CA ARG A 635 -12.59 -15.79 4.72
C ARG A 635 -13.64 -15.23 5.69
N TYR A 636 -14.38 -16.10 6.36
CA TYR A 636 -15.14 -15.69 7.54
C TYR A 636 -14.19 -15.50 8.71
N LEU A 637 -14.28 -14.35 9.36
CA LEU A 637 -13.50 -14.00 10.53
C LEU A 637 -14.25 -14.40 11.80
N TYR A 638 -13.62 -15.19 12.65
CA TYR A 638 -14.14 -15.61 13.94
C TYR A 638 -13.41 -14.86 15.03
N VAL A 639 -14.15 -14.26 15.96
CA VAL A 639 -13.60 -13.43 17.03
C VAL A 639 -14.20 -13.87 18.35
N SER A 640 -13.35 -14.15 19.35
CA SER A 640 -13.82 -14.33 20.73
C SER A 640 -14.07 -12.96 21.36
N ASP A 641 -15.31 -12.75 21.81
CA ASP A 641 -15.70 -11.57 22.57
C ASP A 641 -15.68 -11.94 24.05
N VAL A 642 -14.63 -11.50 24.73
CA VAL A 642 -14.46 -11.74 26.16
C VAL A 642 -15.61 -11.07 26.91
N GLY A 643 -15.92 -9.82 26.62
CA GLY A 643 -16.96 -9.04 27.32
C GLY A 643 -18.32 -9.73 27.30
N ASN A 644 -18.73 -10.25 26.14
CA ASN A 644 -20.01 -10.93 25.96
C ASN A 644 -19.96 -12.45 26.22
N ARG A 645 -18.77 -13.02 26.50
CA ARG A 645 -18.57 -14.45 26.79
C ARG A 645 -19.05 -15.33 25.64
N GLU A 646 -18.65 -14.96 24.42
CA GLU A 646 -19.11 -15.60 23.20
C GLU A 646 -18.04 -15.61 22.10
N VAL A 647 -18.29 -16.37 21.04
CA VAL A 647 -17.54 -16.28 19.78
C VAL A 647 -18.52 -15.94 18.68
N ARG A 648 -18.15 -14.94 17.87
CA ARG A 648 -18.91 -14.49 16.71
C ARG A 648 -18.15 -14.72 15.42
N ARG A 649 -18.87 -15.06 14.37
CA ARG A 649 -18.38 -15.20 12.99
C ARG A 649 -18.88 -14.04 12.13
N TYR A 650 -17.99 -13.39 11.41
CA TYR A 650 -18.27 -12.24 10.57
C TYR A 650 -17.91 -12.57 9.13
N GLN A 651 -18.80 -12.25 8.20
CA GLN A 651 -18.40 -12.04 6.81
C GLN A 651 -17.68 -10.70 6.69
N LEU A 652 -16.71 -10.57 5.77
CA LEU A 652 -16.06 -9.28 5.53
C LEU A 652 -17.09 -8.19 5.19
N GLY A 653 -17.10 -7.10 5.96
CA GLY A 653 -18.08 -6.00 5.86
C GLY A 653 -19.35 -6.17 6.72
N GLU A 654 -19.56 -7.33 7.35
CA GLU A 654 -20.63 -7.56 8.32
C GLU A 654 -20.32 -6.88 9.67
N LYS A 655 -21.30 -6.18 10.27
CA LYS A 655 -21.10 -5.46 11.53
C LYS A 655 -21.43 -6.25 12.79
N ASN A 656 -22.46 -7.10 12.73
CA ASN A 656 -23.02 -7.73 13.94
C ASN A 656 -22.47 -9.13 14.19
N GLY A 657 -22.09 -9.86 13.14
CA GLY A 657 -21.63 -11.23 13.23
C GLY A 657 -22.72 -12.21 13.67
N THR A 658 -22.50 -13.48 13.39
CA THR A 658 -23.34 -14.60 13.82
C THR A 658 -22.75 -15.24 15.08
N LEU A 659 -23.55 -15.44 16.13
CA LEU A 659 -23.14 -16.19 17.33
C LEU A 659 -22.87 -17.65 16.97
N VAL A 660 -21.67 -18.16 17.28
CA VAL A 660 -21.26 -19.55 16.97
C VAL A 660 -20.82 -20.36 18.19
N ALA A 661 -20.51 -19.71 19.32
CA ALA A 661 -20.26 -20.39 20.60
C ALA A 661 -20.57 -19.48 21.80
N GLY A 662 -21.03 -20.04 22.92
CA GLY A 662 -21.31 -19.29 24.15
C GLY A 662 -22.59 -18.43 24.08
N GLY A 663 -22.51 -17.20 24.58
CA GLY A 663 -23.61 -16.22 24.53
C GLY A 663 -24.70 -16.39 25.60
N ASN A 664 -24.55 -17.36 26.51
CA ASN A 664 -25.51 -17.61 27.61
C ASN A 664 -24.99 -17.14 28.98
N GLY A 665 -24.14 -16.10 28.96
CA GLY A 665 -23.50 -15.53 30.13
C GLY A 665 -22.34 -16.35 30.68
N LYS A 666 -21.70 -15.78 31.70
CA LYS A 666 -20.56 -16.37 32.41
C LYS A 666 -20.99 -17.59 33.22
N GLY A 667 -20.35 -18.74 33.02
CA GLY A 667 -20.58 -19.94 33.83
C GLY A 667 -19.91 -21.19 33.28
N THR A 668 -20.18 -22.34 33.92
CA THR A 668 -19.53 -23.64 33.63
C THR A 668 -20.40 -24.60 32.82
N LYS A 669 -21.65 -24.23 32.50
CA LYS A 669 -22.54 -25.05 31.66
C LYS A 669 -21.96 -25.21 30.24
N LEU A 670 -22.44 -26.21 29.49
CA LEU A 670 -21.92 -26.51 28.16
C LEU A 670 -22.28 -25.45 27.10
N ASN A 671 -23.25 -24.58 27.37
CA ASN A 671 -23.60 -23.42 26.54
C ASN A 671 -23.02 -22.09 27.06
N GLN A 672 -22.19 -22.12 28.12
CA GLN A 672 -21.61 -20.96 28.77
C GLN A 672 -20.07 -20.96 28.63
N LEU A 673 -19.50 -19.77 28.61
CA LEU A 673 -18.06 -19.53 28.57
C LEU A 673 -17.67 -18.56 29.70
N TYR A 674 -16.45 -18.65 30.20
CA TYR A 674 -15.84 -17.71 31.12
C TYR A 674 -14.42 -17.36 30.62
N ASP A 675 -14.32 -16.14 30.09
CA ASP A 675 -13.11 -15.57 29.49
C ASP A 675 -12.62 -16.42 28.30
N PRO A 676 -13.43 -16.48 27.22
CA PRO A 676 -13.03 -17.17 26.01
C PRO A 676 -11.87 -16.41 25.35
N TYR A 677 -10.67 -16.97 25.41
CA TYR A 677 -9.46 -16.30 24.95
C TYR A 677 -9.14 -16.68 23.51
N TYR A 678 -8.29 -17.68 23.28
CA TYR A 678 -7.95 -18.11 21.93
C TYR A 678 -9.01 -19.04 21.35
N LEU A 679 -9.06 -19.07 20.02
CA LEU A 679 -9.96 -19.94 19.28
C LEU A 679 -9.26 -20.52 18.04
N PHE A 680 -9.78 -21.63 17.56
CA PHE A 680 -9.38 -22.27 16.30
C PHE A 680 -10.62 -22.75 15.59
N VAL A 681 -10.62 -22.67 14.26
CA VAL A 681 -11.73 -23.13 13.42
C VAL A 681 -11.20 -24.19 12.47
N ASP A 682 -11.74 -25.41 12.58
CA ASP A 682 -11.38 -26.49 11.65
C ASP A 682 -12.16 -26.39 10.33
N ARG A 683 -11.78 -27.23 9.35
CA ARG A 683 -12.39 -27.26 8.01
C ARG A 683 -13.87 -27.58 8.01
N GLN A 684 -14.33 -28.35 9.00
CA GLN A 684 -15.75 -28.64 9.17
C GLN A 684 -16.49 -27.50 9.89
N LYS A 685 -15.83 -26.36 10.09
CA LYS A 685 -16.36 -25.15 10.75
C LYS A 685 -16.68 -25.39 12.22
N ASN A 686 -16.01 -26.34 12.84
CA ASN A 686 -16.10 -26.48 14.28
C ASN A 686 -15.20 -25.44 14.96
N VAL A 687 -15.74 -24.80 15.99
CA VAL A 687 -15.07 -23.74 16.73
C VAL A 687 -14.55 -24.32 18.05
N TYR A 688 -13.23 -24.31 18.22
CA TYR A 688 -12.56 -24.67 19.47
C TYR A 688 -12.25 -23.38 20.22
N VAL A 689 -12.53 -23.36 21.51
CA VAL A 689 -12.38 -22.17 22.36
C VAL A 689 -11.65 -22.56 23.64
N SER A 690 -10.58 -21.83 23.95
CA SER A 690 -9.97 -21.85 25.27
C SER A 690 -10.84 -21.10 26.25
N ASP A 691 -11.63 -21.86 27.01
CA ASP A 691 -12.51 -21.37 28.06
C ASP A 691 -11.68 -21.14 29.33
N ASN A 692 -10.86 -20.09 29.29
CA ASN A 692 -9.67 -19.91 30.11
C ASN A 692 -9.95 -20.04 31.61
N HIS A 693 -10.94 -19.31 32.12
CA HIS A 693 -11.25 -19.32 33.56
C HIS A 693 -12.03 -20.56 34.00
N ASN A 694 -12.60 -21.33 33.07
CA ASN A 694 -13.18 -22.63 33.37
C ASN A 694 -12.15 -23.77 33.26
N HIS A 695 -10.89 -23.46 32.93
CA HIS A 695 -9.77 -24.41 32.84
C HIS A 695 -10.06 -25.59 31.90
N ARG A 696 -10.69 -25.31 30.76
CA ARG A 696 -11.08 -26.32 29.78
C ARG A 696 -10.98 -25.78 28.36
N VAL A 697 -10.95 -26.68 27.39
CA VAL A 697 -11.15 -26.34 25.96
C VAL A 697 -12.46 -26.95 25.51
N MET A 698 -13.27 -26.14 24.85
CA MET A 698 -14.61 -26.48 24.39
C MET A 698 -14.68 -26.45 22.87
N LYS A 699 -15.41 -27.40 22.26
CA LYS A 699 -15.67 -27.47 20.82
C LYS A 699 -17.16 -27.30 20.54
N TRP A 700 -17.52 -26.41 19.62
CA TRP A 700 -18.87 -26.29 19.05
C TRP A 700 -18.84 -26.74 17.60
N THR A 701 -19.75 -27.63 17.23
CA THR A 701 -20.04 -27.91 15.82
C THR A 701 -21.00 -26.87 15.26
N LYS A 702 -21.08 -26.77 13.93
CA LYS A 702 -22.03 -25.88 13.27
C LYS A 702 -23.45 -26.08 13.84
N ASP A 703 -24.12 -24.97 14.15
CA ASP A 703 -25.48 -24.88 14.69
C ASP A 703 -25.74 -25.53 16.07
N ALA A 704 -24.68 -25.99 16.76
CA ALA A 704 -24.81 -26.58 18.09
C ALA A 704 -25.28 -25.55 19.15
N LYS A 705 -26.19 -25.97 20.03
CA LYS A 705 -26.67 -25.15 21.16
C LYS A 705 -25.76 -25.21 22.39
N GLU A 706 -25.00 -26.29 22.50
CA GLU A 706 -24.06 -26.58 23.58
C GLU A 706 -22.76 -27.10 22.96
N GLY A 707 -21.64 -26.83 23.60
CA GLY A 707 -20.34 -27.34 23.22
C GLY A 707 -20.02 -28.66 23.91
N ILE A 708 -18.92 -29.28 23.51
CA ILE A 708 -18.36 -30.45 24.18
C ILE A 708 -16.98 -30.13 24.74
N ILE A 709 -16.66 -30.65 25.92
CA ILE A 709 -15.32 -30.54 26.48
C ILE A 709 -14.39 -31.47 25.70
N VAL A 710 -13.31 -30.91 25.16
CA VAL A 710 -12.29 -31.65 24.39
C VAL A 710 -10.93 -31.72 25.09
N ALA A 711 -10.71 -30.87 26.11
CA ALA A 711 -9.58 -30.99 27.04
C ALA A 711 -9.92 -30.35 28.39
N GLY A 712 -9.28 -30.81 29.47
CA GLY A 712 -9.49 -30.28 30.83
C GLY A 712 -10.83 -30.67 31.46
N GLU A 713 -11.32 -31.89 31.21
CA GLU A 713 -12.62 -32.37 31.74
C GLU A 713 -12.73 -32.27 33.27
N LYS A 714 -11.61 -32.36 33.99
CA LYS A 714 -11.56 -32.25 35.46
C LYS A 714 -11.33 -30.84 35.97
N GLY A 715 -11.27 -29.84 35.08
CA GLY A 715 -11.04 -28.44 35.43
C GLY A 715 -9.60 -28.18 35.90
N MET A 716 -9.48 -27.27 36.88
CA MET A 716 -8.19 -26.76 37.36
C MET A 716 -7.33 -27.84 38.02
N GLY A 717 -6.10 -28.02 37.55
CA GLY A 717 -5.11 -28.92 38.15
C GLY A 717 -3.92 -29.15 37.23
N ASN A 718 -3.00 -30.05 37.62
CA ASN A 718 -1.77 -30.34 36.87
C ASN A 718 -1.64 -31.79 36.37
N ALA A 719 -2.57 -32.67 36.70
CA ALA A 719 -2.60 -34.04 36.15
C ALA A 719 -2.91 -34.04 34.64
N SER A 720 -2.71 -35.17 33.97
CA SER A 720 -2.92 -35.32 32.50
C SER A 720 -4.35 -35.01 32.04
N THR A 721 -5.33 -35.07 32.94
CA THR A 721 -6.75 -34.80 32.65
C THR A 721 -7.19 -33.36 32.96
N HIS A 722 -6.29 -32.55 33.52
CA HIS A 722 -6.56 -31.19 33.98
C HIS A 722 -5.84 -30.17 33.09
N LEU A 723 -6.35 -28.95 33.12
CA LEU A 723 -5.68 -27.76 32.59
C LEU A 723 -5.70 -26.69 33.68
N SER A 724 -4.91 -25.64 33.53
CA SER A 724 -4.91 -24.48 34.42
C SER A 724 -4.69 -23.20 33.60
N TYR A 725 -5.79 -22.45 33.40
CA TYR A 725 -5.83 -21.21 32.62
C TYR A 725 -5.28 -21.40 31.19
N PRO A 726 -5.88 -22.30 30.38
CA PRO A 726 -5.39 -22.54 29.02
C PRO A 726 -5.49 -21.30 28.14
N ASN A 727 -4.43 -20.99 27.39
CA ASN A 727 -4.38 -19.88 26.43
C ASN A 727 -4.43 -20.39 24.99
N GLY A 728 -3.34 -20.30 24.23
CA GLY A 728 -3.28 -20.64 22.81
C GLY A 728 -3.64 -22.10 22.57
N LEU A 729 -4.35 -22.35 21.47
CA LEU A 729 -4.67 -23.68 21.01
C LEU A 729 -4.51 -23.81 19.50
N PHE A 730 -4.29 -25.03 19.04
CA PHE A 730 -4.20 -25.37 17.62
C PHE A 730 -4.75 -26.78 17.43
N VAL A 731 -5.43 -27.03 16.32
CA VAL A 731 -5.91 -28.37 15.97
C VAL A 731 -5.32 -28.75 14.62
N ASP A 732 -4.61 -29.87 14.57
CA ASP A 732 -4.05 -30.37 13.31
C ASP A 732 -5.11 -31.05 12.44
N THR A 733 -4.74 -31.47 11.23
CA THR A 733 -5.68 -32.10 10.29
C THR A 733 -6.09 -33.51 10.68
N LEU A 734 -5.40 -34.14 11.64
CA LEU A 734 -5.80 -35.40 12.27
C LEU A 734 -6.77 -35.21 13.45
N GLY A 735 -7.10 -33.96 13.79
CA GLY A 735 -7.93 -33.61 14.93
C GLY A 735 -7.21 -33.64 16.28
N THR A 736 -5.87 -33.67 16.29
CA THR A 736 -5.07 -33.54 17.50
C THR A 736 -5.10 -32.10 17.99
N LEU A 737 -5.56 -31.90 19.21
CA LEU A 737 -5.63 -30.60 19.87
C LEU A 737 -4.35 -30.35 20.68
N TYR A 738 -3.68 -29.23 20.43
CA TYR A 738 -2.55 -28.71 21.19
C TYR A 738 -3.02 -27.51 22.01
N VAL A 739 -2.60 -27.42 23.27
CA VAL A 739 -3.04 -26.38 24.21
C VAL A 739 -1.86 -25.88 25.04
N ALA A 740 -1.70 -24.56 25.12
CA ALA A 740 -0.83 -23.91 26.08
C ALA A 740 -1.53 -23.95 27.45
N ASP A 741 -1.09 -24.85 28.32
CA ASP A 741 -1.56 -25.01 29.69
C ASP A 741 -0.80 -24.03 30.60
N SER A 742 -1.20 -22.76 30.52
CA SER A 742 -0.33 -21.63 30.84
C SER A 742 0.13 -21.57 32.28
N SER A 743 -0.76 -21.75 33.25
CA SER A 743 -0.34 -21.73 34.67
C SER A 743 0.42 -22.98 35.08
N ASN A 744 0.37 -24.06 34.29
CA ASN A 744 1.22 -25.23 34.46
C ASN A 744 2.52 -25.16 33.64
N ASN A 745 2.78 -24.05 32.94
CA ASN A 745 4.01 -23.78 32.18
C ASN A 745 4.38 -24.91 31.19
N ARG A 746 3.40 -25.41 30.44
CA ARG A 746 3.58 -26.53 29.51
C ARG A 746 2.67 -26.41 28.29
N VAL A 747 3.03 -27.11 27.21
CA VAL A 747 2.15 -27.37 26.08
C VAL A 747 1.73 -28.83 26.13
N MET A 748 0.43 -29.08 26.03
CA MET A 748 -0.19 -30.40 26.10
C MET A 748 -0.87 -30.73 24.78
N ARG A 749 -0.95 -32.02 24.41
CA ARG A 749 -1.77 -32.50 23.29
C ARG A 749 -2.81 -33.54 23.70
N TRP A 750 -3.93 -33.57 22.97
CA TRP A 750 -5.00 -34.57 23.03
C TRP A 750 -5.29 -35.08 21.62
N THR A 751 -5.23 -36.38 21.42
CA THR A 751 -5.49 -37.01 20.11
C THR A 751 -6.98 -37.32 19.93
N GLN A 752 -7.44 -37.32 18.68
CA GLN A 752 -8.82 -37.68 18.37
C GLN A 752 -9.10 -39.15 18.75
N GLY A 753 -9.93 -39.35 19.79
CA GLY A 753 -10.31 -40.67 20.30
C GLY A 753 -9.87 -40.92 21.74
N ASP A 754 -8.76 -40.33 22.19
CA ASP A 754 -8.30 -40.35 23.58
C ASP A 754 -8.54 -38.99 24.27
N LYS A 755 -9.81 -38.61 24.36
CA LYS A 755 -10.22 -37.32 24.93
C LYS A 755 -10.00 -37.20 26.44
N LYS A 756 -9.58 -38.29 27.10
CA LYS A 756 -9.58 -38.37 28.57
C LYS A 756 -8.27 -37.90 29.19
N GLN A 757 -7.14 -38.11 28.52
CA GLN A 757 -5.82 -37.75 29.06
C GLN A 757 -4.97 -37.06 27.99
N GLY A 758 -4.32 -35.96 28.38
CA GLY A 758 -3.37 -35.27 27.53
C GLY A 758 -1.94 -35.71 27.81
N THR A 759 -1.06 -35.49 26.84
CA THR A 759 0.38 -35.74 26.97
C THR A 759 1.15 -34.43 26.85
N VAL A 760 2.18 -34.24 27.69
CA VAL A 760 3.09 -33.10 27.59
C VAL A 760 3.87 -33.19 26.27
N VAL A 761 3.89 -32.10 25.51
CA VAL A 761 4.64 -31.94 24.26
C VAL A 761 6.00 -31.32 24.56
N VAL A 762 5.98 -30.15 25.18
CA VAL A 762 7.15 -29.37 25.63
C VAL A 762 6.79 -28.61 26.91
N GLY A 763 7.79 -28.19 27.68
CA GLY A 763 7.61 -27.56 28.98
C GLY A 763 7.31 -28.55 30.11
N GLY A 764 6.70 -28.07 31.19
CA GLY A 764 6.35 -28.90 32.35
C GLY A 764 7.52 -29.19 33.31
N ASN A 765 8.71 -28.63 33.03
CA ASN A 765 9.92 -28.77 33.87
C ASN A 765 10.06 -27.64 34.90
N GLY A 766 8.93 -27.17 35.43
CA GLY A 766 8.85 -26.00 36.30
C GLY A 766 8.89 -24.67 35.55
N GLU A 767 8.51 -23.61 36.26
CA GLU A 767 8.62 -22.23 35.78
C GLU A 767 10.11 -21.85 35.64
N GLY A 768 10.50 -21.26 34.50
CA GLY A 768 11.87 -20.82 34.31
C GLY A 768 12.19 -20.37 32.88
N ALA A 769 13.44 -19.99 32.65
CA ALA A 769 13.94 -19.49 31.36
C ALA A 769 14.83 -20.50 30.61
N GLY A 770 14.95 -21.74 31.10
CA GLY A 770 15.63 -22.82 30.40
C GLY A 770 14.98 -23.16 29.05
N ALA A 771 15.68 -23.95 28.23
CA ALA A 771 15.25 -24.30 26.87
C ALA A 771 13.94 -25.12 26.79
N ASN A 772 13.53 -25.74 27.90
CA ASN A 772 12.26 -26.47 28.02
C ASN A 772 11.45 -26.03 29.26
N GLN A 773 11.59 -24.77 29.62
CA GLN A 773 10.85 -24.12 30.69
C GLN A 773 10.15 -22.90 30.10
N PHE A 774 8.94 -22.66 30.59
CA PHE A 774 8.12 -21.53 30.20
C PHE A 774 7.71 -20.76 31.45
N LYS A 775 7.26 -19.53 31.24
CA LYS A 775 6.58 -18.73 32.24
C LYS A 775 5.33 -18.11 31.60
N ILE A 776 4.18 -18.73 31.87
CA ILE A 776 2.89 -18.39 31.26
C ILE A 776 2.96 -18.43 29.72
N PRO A 777 3.14 -19.61 29.09
CA PRO A 777 3.09 -19.70 27.63
C PRO A 777 1.71 -19.25 27.14
N SER A 778 1.67 -18.37 26.13
CA SER A 778 0.47 -17.71 25.66
C SER A 778 0.02 -18.27 24.30
N GLY A 779 0.48 -17.70 23.18
CA GLY A 779 0.16 -18.12 21.82
C GLY A 779 0.95 -19.34 21.35
N LEU A 780 0.33 -20.15 20.49
CA LEU A 780 0.93 -21.28 19.79
C LEU A 780 0.75 -21.11 18.29
N SER A 781 1.77 -21.45 17.50
CA SER A 781 1.66 -21.50 16.04
C SER A 781 2.56 -22.60 15.48
N PHE A 782 2.23 -23.11 14.30
CA PHE A 782 2.97 -24.16 13.63
C PHE A 782 3.36 -23.69 12.23
N ASP A 783 4.56 -24.06 11.78
CA ASP A 783 4.96 -23.88 10.39
C ASP A 783 4.56 -25.10 9.52
N ARG A 784 4.70 -24.97 8.20
CA ARG A 784 4.42 -26.06 7.24
C ARG A 784 5.26 -27.33 7.43
N TYR A 785 6.33 -27.27 8.21
CA TYR A 785 7.17 -28.43 8.54
C TYR A 785 6.75 -29.12 9.84
N GLY A 786 5.71 -28.60 10.51
CA GLY A 786 5.22 -29.10 11.79
C GLY A 786 6.06 -28.64 12.99
N ASN A 787 6.94 -27.64 12.84
CA ASN A 787 7.65 -27.07 13.99
C ASN A 787 6.69 -26.24 14.84
N LEU A 788 6.78 -26.39 16.16
CA LEU A 788 5.95 -25.68 17.13
C LEU A 788 6.66 -24.41 17.59
N TYR A 789 5.96 -23.28 17.54
CA TYR A 789 6.38 -21.98 18.04
C TYR A 789 5.53 -21.63 19.25
N VAL A 790 6.17 -21.19 20.33
CA VAL A 790 5.51 -20.87 21.60
C VAL A 790 5.90 -19.47 22.04
N ALA A 791 4.92 -18.60 22.24
CA ALA A 791 5.12 -17.31 22.89
C ALA A 791 5.25 -17.52 24.41
N ASP A 792 6.43 -17.28 24.94
CA ASP A 792 6.77 -17.46 26.35
C ASP A 792 6.66 -16.10 27.06
N GLN A 793 5.41 -15.74 27.39
CA GLN A 793 4.97 -14.37 27.67
C GLN A 793 5.85 -13.66 28.71
N TYR A 794 6.05 -14.25 29.88
CA TYR A 794 6.78 -13.58 30.96
C TYR A 794 8.30 -13.77 30.89
N ASN A 795 8.77 -14.65 30.00
CA ASN A 795 10.18 -14.67 29.62
C ASN A 795 10.48 -13.74 28.42
N ASN A 796 9.48 -13.07 27.86
CA ASN A 796 9.62 -12.09 26.78
C ASN A 796 10.36 -12.62 25.55
N ARG A 797 10.00 -13.85 25.13
CA ARG A 797 10.62 -14.52 23.98
C ARG A 797 9.61 -15.40 23.23
N VAL A 798 9.98 -15.79 22.02
CA VAL A 798 9.35 -16.89 21.29
C VAL A 798 10.37 -18.01 21.11
N GLN A 799 9.96 -19.24 21.41
CA GLN A 799 10.79 -20.43 21.25
C GLN A 799 10.22 -21.36 20.18
N ARG A 800 11.10 -21.99 19.39
CA ARG A 800 10.75 -23.02 18.42
C ARG A 800 11.23 -24.40 18.88
N PHE A 801 10.39 -25.39 18.64
CA PHE A 801 10.63 -26.82 18.87
C PHE A 801 10.34 -27.58 17.58
N SER A 802 11.23 -28.49 17.21
CA SER A 802 11.10 -29.30 16.01
C SER A 802 10.67 -30.73 16.34
N ILE A 803 10.10 -31.42 15.37
CA ILE A 803 9.87 -32.87 15.45
C ILE A 803 11.20 -33.57 15.12
N GLU A 804 11.54 -34.61 15.88
CA GLU A 804 12.76 -35.41 15.72
C GLU A 804 12.73 -36.38 14.53
#